data_AF-A0AAJ0DF92-F1
#
_entry.id   AF-A0AAJ0DF92-F1
#
_cell.length_a   1.000
_cell.length_b   1.000
_cell.length_c   1.000
_cell.angle_alpha   90.00
_cell.angle_beta   90.00
_cell.angle_gamma   90.00
#
_symmetry.space_group_name_H-M   'P 1'
#
loop_
_entity.id
_entity.type
_entity.pdbx_description
1 polymer ?
#
loop_
_entity_poly.entity_id
_entity_poly.type
_entity_poly.pdbx_seq_one_letter_code
_entity_poly.pdbx_strand_id
1 'polypeptide(L)'
;MAPSRTREASEVTTHDDPASDPNKIEYEPDWKRTGHDQYPGYNIRQGRRPGHTGDSERDATGRENVDVQAAWKEYQRTKQRVEEGHLVNWQDAISSQKDLALFHSEGRPLGWRYVLDFTEDDIKYQQDWPANVKCREEERLQEEKEEKQKQNGDDQDDEDGEEQDQGEQQEQEDNRGEDQKLRDMYSPQETALLRAIEHEKEYMSSLKTNDGSGHANVQHTTDITIDEADQYTPDNWAPRSAELIRLTGKHPLNCEAPISRLFECGFITPNHLHYVRSHGAVPRLLWEYHTLEVHCCGSSKTFSMDEIKQNFDALNIPVFMGCDNGRRKELNLMKRTTGFNWGPGAVGCAYWKGPLLRDILMAAGVPERMPDQDSKKYYVHLQGADNPGAALYETSVSFDYVMDPLNDVLLVYEMNDVALPPDHGYPIRVIIPGYVGGRNVKWLQKVWVSDKENDSYYHIWDNRNVPSFVTSLEGDIANATFHHPDTALYEQYLNSIITVPQQSENIALQDVQKGKEYRIKGFAFNGCGDQVKKIEVTLDEGKTWLYCIRTFPDAPIRHGTKFWTWCFWHVDVDIGDLIAAPSVRVRAWDVKMLSQPETMTWNILGSMNNVQYVVKPEMVNDESPHILFRHPVEPGNGTGGWMKASAENQIADAEKQTDAPDKRFTREDVEKHDKKDDCWIVVDNQVYDATSVLSWHPGGAAPVMMHAGAVHYDTTEEFASLHDDYAYQKLHECILGVLDDKAKTHIDETRQAKEASSAEVPSDQALQKHRWVPAVLKEREWISHDTAEYKFTLPHGVSYLGLGTCQHIDFGFHLRDRMLIRPYTPTKPVFPRDSRVDAGDDAELHDGCATFQLTVKTYFPDEEQPGGAFSNILATMPIGQTVEMRGPMGDVIYHGRSNFSVQGEERSFKRVSLVLGGTGLTPGYALIARACLDPNDPTELRVIDANKSEADILFREELTHLEDVSNGRLKVAHVLSEPSDEWQGLKGYVTKEIMQEHLFPPGEENLVLLCGPPTMIEKAVVPGLEEWGYDHHKNMYGL
;
A
#
# COMPACT_ATOMS: atom_id res chain seq x y z
N MET A 1 52.33 13.95 36.97
CA MET A 1 52.49 15.42 37.02
C MET A 1 52.31 15.95 35.60
N ALA A 2 51.67 17.11 35.42
CA ALA A 2 51.68 17.84 34.13
C ALA A 2 53.02 18.62 33.97
N PRO A 3 53.37 19.14 32.79
CA PRO A 3 52.76 20.37 32.26
C PRO A 3 52.35 20.25 30.77
N SER A 4 52.24 21.38 30.04
CA SER A 4 51.37 21.48 28.85
C SER A 4 51.90 22.37 27.70
N ARG A 5 51.25 22.19 26.53
CA ARG A 5 51.01 23.14 25.42
C ARG A 5 52.07 23.43 24.33
N THR A 6 51.48 23.73 23.17
CA THR A 6 51.89 24.61 22.03
C THR A 6 52.66 24.04 20.84
N ARG A 7 52.46 24.74 19.70
CA ARG A 7 52.68 24.32 18.29
C ARG A 7 54.07 24.73 17.77
N GLU A 8 54.55 24.06 16.72
CA GLU A 8 54.75 24.68 15.38
C GLU A 8 55.02 23.60 14.31
N ALA A 9 55.18 23.99 13.03
CA ALA A 9 55.17 23.11 11.87
C ALA A 9 56.53 23.02 11.15
N SER A 10 56.72 21.99 10.33
CA SER A 10 57.87 21.85 9.43
C SER A 10 57.47 21.18 8.11
N GLU A 11 58.03 21.68 7.00
CA GLU A 11 57.78 21.19 5.64
C GLU A 11 58.42 19.80 5.38
N VAL A 12 57.92 19.08 4.37
CA VAL A 12 58.54 17.86 3.83
C VAL A 12 58.73 18.03 2.33
N THR A 13 59.93 17.74 1.83
CA THR A 13 60.31 17.85 0.42
C THR A 13 60.14 16.53 -0.32
N THR A 14 59.77 16.61 -1.60
CA THR A 14 59.67 15.47 -2.51
C THR A 14 61.00 15.22 -3.25
N HIS A 15 61.24 13.96 -3.64
CA HIS A 15 62.32 13.55 -4.54
C HIS A 15 61.72 12.96 -5.82
N ASP A 16 62.29 13.32 -6.97
CA ASP A 16 61.89 12.80 -8.29
C ASP A 16 62.51 11.42 -8.58
N ASP A 17 61.77 10.57 -9.30
CA ASP A 17 62.19 9.22 -9.71
C ASP A 17 62.62 9.21 -11.21
N PRO A 18 63.77 8.61 -11.63
CA PRO A 18 64.40 8.90 -12.93
C PRO A 18 63.75 8.31 -14.20
N ALA A 19 62.43 8.04 -14.20
CA ALA A 19 61.75 7.32 -15.29
C ALA A 19 61.40 8.18 -16.53
N SER A 20 61.48 9.51 -16.44
CA SER A 20 60.90 10.47 -17.39
C SER A 20 61.90 11.10 -18.38
N ASP A 21 62.44 10.31 -19.30
CA ASP A 21 63.18 10.81 -20.48
C ASP A 21 62.22 11.03 -21.68
N PRO A 22 61.96 12.29 -22.12
CA PRO A 22 61.02 12.56 -23.21
C PRO A 22 61.43 11.97 -24.58
N ASN A 23 62.71 11.64 -24.78
CA ASN A 23 63.26 11.34 -26.10
C ASN A 23 62.97 9.90 -26.60
N LYS A 24 62.22 9.09 -25.84
CA LYS A 24 61.88 7.71 -26.21
C LYS A 24 60.52 7.54 -26.89
N ILE A 25 59.68 8.57 -26.88
CA ILE A 25 58.29 8.50 -27.37
C ILE A 25 58.23 8.42 -28.92
N GLU A 26 59.26 8.89 -29.63
CA GLU A 26 59.24 9.02 -31.09
C GLU A 26 59.50 7.70 -31.87
N TYR A 27 59.74 6.58 -31.18
CA TYR A 27 60.13 5.29 -31.79
C TYR A 27 59.38 4.05 -31.27
N GLU A 28 58.24 4.19 -30.60
CA GLU A 28 57.40 3.02 -30.29
C GLU A 28 56.71 2.47 -31.55
N PRO A 29 56.69 1.13 -31.76
CA PRO A 29 56.04 0.51 -32.92
C PRO A 29 54.51 0.50 -32.80
N ASP A 30 53.79 0.45 -33.93
CA ASP A 30 52.33 0.31 -33.93
C ASP A 30 51.89 -1.12 -33.56
N TRP A 31 51.64 -1.34 -32.27
CA TRP A 31 51.19 -2.62 -31.70
C TRP A 31 49.81 -3.09 -32.22
N LYS A 32 49.03 -2.25 -32.92
CA LYS A 32 47.68 -2.61 -33.42
C LYS A 32 47.67 -3.70 -34.50
N ARG A 33 48.84 -4.18 -34.96
CA ARG A 33 48.97 -5.22 -35.99
C ARG A 33 49.32 -6.62 -35.49
N THR A 34 49.53 -6.81 -34.19
CA THR A 34 49.84 -8.13 -33.58
C THR A 34 48.85 -8.44 -32.47
N GLY A 35 47.72 -9.06 -32.83
CA GLY A 35 46.62 -9.34 -31.90
C GLY A 35 46.96 -10.39 -30.84
N HIS A 36 47.48 -9.93 -29.70
CA HIS A 36 47.80 -10.73 -28.52
C HIS A 36 47.36 -10.00 -27.23
N ASP A 37 46.07 -10.04 -26.91
CA ASP A 37 45.55 -9.62 -25.61
C ASP A 37 45.77 -10.71 -24.56
N GLN A 38 46.94 -10.72 -23.90
CA GLN A 38 47.12 -11.25 -22.52
C GLN A 38 48.55 -11.07 -21.99
N TYR A 39 48.71 -10.22 -20.97
CA TYR A 39 49.67 -10.38 -19.87
C TYR A 39 48.99 -9.89 -18.57
N PRO A 40 49.32 -10.43 -17.39
CA PRO A 40 48.51 -10.23 -16.19
C PRO A 40 48.85 -8.94 -15.43
N GLY A 41 47.84 -8.11 -15.19
CA GLY A 41 47.93 -6.90 -14.37
C GLY A 41 46.97 -5.80 -14.85
N TYR A 42 45.99 -5.45 -14.01
CA TYR A 42 45.11 -4.27 -14.16
C TYR A 42 44.31 -4.13 -15.46
N ASN A 43 43.19 -4.84 -15.58
CA ASN A 43 42.12 -4.47 -16.50
C ASN A 43 41.03 -3.66 -15.78
N ILE A 44 41.31 -2.38 -15.49
CA ILE A 44 40.33 -1.45 -14.88
C ILE A 44 39.49 -0.83 -16.00
N ARG A 45 38.51 -1.59 -16.49
CA ARG A 45 37.54 -1.14 -17.51
C ARG A 45 36.27 -0.52 -16.92
N GLN A 46 36.43 0.29 -15.88
CA GLN A 46 35.50 1.33 -15.38
C GLN A 46 36.27 2.12 -14.31
N GLY A 47 36.49 3.41 -14.55
CA GLY A 47 37.60 4.13 -13.91
C GLY A 47 37.25 4.81 -12.58
N ARG A 48 37.48 4.11 -11.46
CA ARG A 48 37.77 4.76 -10.15
C ARG A 48 38.99 4.10 -9.50
N ARG A 49 39.78 4.89 -8.77
CA ARG A 49 40.87 4.44 -7.88
C ARG A 49 40.58 4.92 -6.45
N PRO A 50 41.07 4.24 -5.39
CA PRO A 50 40.79 4.65 -4.02
C PRO A 50 41.54 5.95 -3.64
N GLY A 51 40.81 6.90 -3.06
CA GLY A 51 41.35 8.00 -2.25
C GLY A 51 41.82 9.25 -3.00
N HIS A 52 40.94 10.25 -3.12
CA HIS A 52 41.22 11.63 -2.69
C HIS A 52 39.93 12.45 -2.54
N THR A 53 40.05 13.73 -2.19
CA THR A 53 38.99 14.59 -1.62
C THR A 53 38.87 15.93 -2.36
N GLY A 54 37.64 16.37 -2.65
CA GLY A 54 37.35 17.76 -3.05
C GLY A 54 36.22 17.91 -4.08
N ASP A 55 35.22 18.72 -3.71
CA ASP A 55 34.26 19.49 -4.52
C ASP A 55 33.81 18.97 -5.90
N SER A 56 32.62 18.34 -5.92
CA SER A 56 31.65 18.32 -7.03
C SER A 56 32.18 18.09 -8.46
N GLU A 57 32.89 16.97 -8.69
CA GLU A 57 32.98 16.43 -10.05
C GLU A 57 31.57 16.09 -10.57
N ARG A 58 31.25 16.51 -11.79
CA ARG A 58 30.03 16.07 -12.50
C ARG A 58 30.33 14.79 -13.29
N ASP A 59 29.35 13.90 -13.36
CA ASP A 59 29.48 12.63 -14.08
C ASP A 59 29.49 12.82 -15.61
N ALA A 60 29.64 11.71 -16.35
CA ALA A 60 29.65 11.73 -17.82
C ALA A 60 28.29 12.13 -18.46
N THR A 61 27.22 12.27 -17.66
CA THR A 61 25.90 12.78 -18.08
C THR A 61 25.66 14.23 -17.64
N GLY A 62 26.59 14.83 -16.87
CA GLY A 62 26.51 16.19 -16.35
C GLY A 62 25.83 16.32 -14.98
N ARG A 63 25.48 15.21 -14.33
CA ARG A 63 24.86 15.18 -12.98
C ARG A 63 25.92 15.45 -11.90
N GLU A 64 25.52 16.09 -10.82
CA GLU A 64 26.42 16.31 -9.67
C GLU A 64 26.57 15.03 -8.85
N ASN A 65 27.81 14.55 -8.69
CA ASN A 65 28.16 13.36 -7.94
C ASN A 65 28.09 13.66 -6.43
N VAL A 66 26.92 13.46 -5.82
CA VAL A 66 26.70 13.71 -4.39
C VAL A 66 27.53 12.76 -3.53
N ASP A 67 28.37 13.30 -2.64
CA ASP A 67 29.02 12.52 -1.60
C ASP A 67 27.97 12.02 -0.59
N VAL A 68 27.57 10.77 -0.79
CA VAL A 68 26.67 9.99 0.09
C VAL A 68 27.11 10.03 1.55
N GLN A 69 28.41 10.00 1.85
CA GLN A 69 28.89 10.06 3.23
C GLN A 69 28.80 11.47 3.80
N ALA A 70 28.94 12.52 2.99
CA ALA A 70 28.69 13.90 3.42
C ALA A 70 27.19 14.13 3.67
N ALA A 71 26.33 13.69 2.76
CA ALA A 71 24.88 13.77 2.90
C ALA A 71 24.37 13.06 4.16
N TRP A 72 24.89 11.86 4.45
CA TRP A 72 24.58 11.15 5.69
C TRP A 72 25.01 11.92 6.95
N LYS A 73 26.23 12.47 6.98
CA LYS A 73 26.75 13.26 8.11
C LYS A 73 25.96 14.55 8.32
N GLU A 74 25.47 15.17 7.25
CA GLU A 74 24.66 16.38 7.28
C GLU A 74 23.27 16.12 7.89
N TYR A 75 22.57 15.09 7.39
CA TYR A 75 21.31 14.60 7.95
C TYR A 75 21.43 14.19 9.43
N GLN A 76 22.45 13.41 9.79
CA GLN A 76 22.70 12.99 11.18
C GLN A 76 22.97 14.18 12.11
N ARG A 77 23.66 15.22 11.62
CA ARG A 77 23.88 16.47 12.37
C ARG A 77 22.59 17.26 12.60
N THR A 78 21.65 17.25 11.66
CA THR A 78 20.33 17.86 11.87
C THR A 78 19.50 17.08 12.89
N LYS A 79 19.55 15.75 12.89
CA LYS A 79 18.93 14.95 13.96
C LYS A 79 19.51 15.26 15.33
N GLN A 80 20.85 15.30 15.43
CA GLN A 80 21.52 15.68 16.68
C GLN A 80 21.10 17.08 17.16
N ARG A 81 20.91 18.07 16.27
CA ARG A 81 20.36 19.39 16.64
C ARG A 81 18.99 19.28 17.33
N VAL A 82 18.08 18.46 16.80
CA VAL A 82 16.74 18.27 17.39
C VAL A 82 16.84 17.58 18.75
N GLU A 83 17.68 16.55 18.88
CA GLU A 83 17.94 15.85 20.15
C GLU A 83 18.59 16.76 21.21
N GLU A 84 19.41 17.73 20.79
CA GLU A 84 20.02 18.76 21.64
C GLU A 84 19.06 19.93 21.98
N GLY A 85 17.81 19.89 21.49
CA GLY A 85 16.79 20.91 21.75
C GLY A 85 16.96 22.21 20.94
N HIS A 86 17.75 22.18 19.86
CA HIS A 86 17.86 23.32 18.94
C HIS A 86 16.67 23.36 17.97
N LEU A 87 16.15 24.56 17.73
CA LEU A 87 15.08 24.76 16.75
C LEU A 87 15.54 24.35 15.34
N VAL A 88 14.65 23.64 14.64
CA VAL A 88 14.82 23.09 13.30
C VAL A 88 13.51 23.27 12.54
N ASN A 89 13.56 24.01 11.43
CA ASN A 89 12.40 24.29 10.58
C ASN A 89 12.35 23.37 9.35
N TRP A 90 11.32 23.53 8.52
CA TRP A 90 11.13 22.74 7.30
C TRP A 90 12.26 22.86 6.27
N GLN A 91 12.90 24.04 6.17
CA GLN A 91 14.01 24.25 5.23
C GLN A 91 15.29 23.54 5.71
N ASP A 92 15.59 23.57 7.00
CA ASP A 92 16.68 22.79 7.62
C ASP A 92 16.51 21.28 7.36
N ALA A 93 15.31 20.75 7.61
CA ALA A 93 14.98 19.34 7.47
C ALA A 93 15.19 18.84 6.03
N ILE A 94 14.69 19.57 5.04
CA ILE A 94 14.73 19.19 3.62
C ILE A 94 16.12 19.41 3.02
N SER A 95 16.80 20.51 3.38
CA SER A 95 18.14 20.77 2.86
C SER A 95 19.18 19.75 3.37
N SER A 96 18.99 19.23 4.59
CA SER A 96 19.92 18.27 5.18
C SER A 96 19.62 16.81 4.83
N GLN A 97 18.36 16.44 4.55
CA GLN A 97 18.02 15.12 4.04
C GLN A 97 17.90 15.16 2.50
N LYS A 98 18.97 14.77 1.80
CA LYS A 98 19.02 14.78 0.34
C LYS A 98 18.32 13.56 -0.27
N ASP A 99 17.51 13.79 -1.29
CA ASP A 99 16.91 12.72 -2.08
C ASP A 99 17.96 12.07 -3.00
N LEU A 100 18.51 10.95 -2.54
CA LEU A 100 19.52 10.21 -3.29
C LEU A 100 18.98 9.62 -4.62
N ALA A 101 17.67 9.43 -4.80
CA ALA A 101 17.13 8.81 -6.02
C ALA A 101 17.28 9.69 -7.27
N LEU A 102 17.32 11.02 -7.08
CA LEU A 102 17.59 12.00 -8.15
C LEU A 102 19.00 11.85 -8.75
N PHE A 103 19.95 11.35 -7.96
CA PHE A 103 21.35 11.17 -8.36
C PHE A 103 21.64 9.70 -8.68
N HIS A 104 21.22 8.79 -7.81
CA HIS A 104 21.39 7.33 -7.88
C HIS A 104 20.02 6.64 -8.03
N SER A 105 19.47 6.67 -9.24
CA SER A 105 18.22 5.98 -9.60
C SER A 105 18.40 4.47 -9.79
N GLU A 106 19.64 4.02 -10.05
CA GLU A 106 19.97 2.61 -10.20
C GLU A 106 19.70 1.82 -8.91
N GLY A 107 19.14 0.62 -9.05
CA GLY A 107 18.79 -0.23 -7.91
C GLY A 107 17.57 0.23 -7.10
N ARG A 108 16.91 1.33 -7.43
CA ARG A 108 15.64 1.73 -6.78
C ARG A 108 14.46 0.85 -7.20
N PRO A 109 13.49 0.59 -6.32
CA PRO A 109 12.23 -0.06 -6.68
C PRO A 109 11.43 0.76 -7.69
N LEU A 110 10.60 0.08 -8.48
CA LEU A 110 9.59 0.76 -9.31
C LEU A 110 8.63 1.54 -8.42
N GLY A 111 8.34 2.79 -8.79
CA GLY A 111 7.45 3.68 -8.03
C GLY A 111 8.02 4.20 -6.71
N TRP A 112 9.33 4.10 -6.47
CA TRP A 112 10.01 4.65 -5.29
C TRP A 112 9.59 6.10 -4.99
N ARG A 113 9.28 6.38 -3.72
CA ARG A 113 8.90 7.72 -3.23
C ARG A 113 9.96 8.27 -2.27
N TYR A 114 10.20 9.57 -2.33
CA TYR A 114 11.00 10.28 -1.32
C TYR A 114 10.16 10.55 -0.07
N VAL A 115 10.73 10.38 1.13
CA VAL A 115 10.04 10.55 2.41
C VAL A 115 10.94 11.30 3.38
N LEU A 116 10.47 12.42 3.90
CA LEU A 116 11.18 13.22 4.89
C LEU A 116 11.08 12.56 6.28
N ASP A 117 12.20 12.42 6.99
CA ASP A 117 12.28 11.65 8.25
C ASP A 117 11.87 12.42 9.52
N PHE A 118 11.01 13.42 9.34
CA PHE A 118 10.48 14.31 10.37
C PHE A 118 8.95 14.31 10.27
N THR A 119 8.23 14.52 11.36
CA THR A 119 6.75 14.68 11.36
C THR A 119 6.35 16.15 11.39
N GLU A 120 5.08 16.49 11.11
CA GLU A 120 4.61 17.87 11.37
C GLU A 120 4.72 18.22 12.86
N ASP A 121 4.46 17.27 13.75
CA ASP A 121 4.52 17.48 15.20
C ASP A 121 5.95 17.74 15.70
N ASP A 122 6.94 16.98 15.19
CA ASP A 122 8.37 17.08 15.53
C ASP A 122 8.92 18.49 15.23
N ILE A 123 8.46 19.11 14.14
CA ILE A 123 8.90 20.44 13.70
C ILE A 123 8.04 21.55 14.33
N LYS A 124 6.72 21.34 14.40
CA LYS A 124 5.75 22.42 14.62
C LYS A 124 5.21 22.51 16.04
N TYR A 125 5.04 21.41 16.76
CA TYR A 125 4.31 21.38 18.05
C TYR A 125 5.14 20.92 19.24
N GLN A 126 6.09 19.99 19.02
CA GLN A 126 6.93 19.43 20.09
C GLN A 126 8.07 20.37 20.50
N GLN A 127 8.65 21.11 19.54
CA GLN A 127 9.69 22.11 19.80
C GLN A 127 9.11 23.32 20.56
N ASP A 128 9.89 23.88 21.48
CA ASP A 128 9.53 25.06 22.29
C ASP A 128 9.64 26.39 21.51
N TRP A 129 8.96 26.45 20.36
CA TRP A 129 8.63 27.70 19.69
C TRP A 129 7.81 28.60 20.65
N PRO A 130 8.06 29.92 20.69
CA PRO A 130 7.34 30.84 21.57
C PRO A 130 5.81 30.74 21.51
N ALA A 131 5.25 30.39 20.35
CA ALA A 131 3.81 30.12 20.18
C ALA A 131 3.32 28.89 20.98
N ASN A 132 4.06 27.77 20.95
CA ASN A 132 3.64 26.47 21.50
C ASN A 132 3.62 26.45 23.03
N VAL A 133 4.49 27.24 23.66
CA VAL A 133 4.53 27.37 25.14
C VAL A 133 3.21 27.97 25.65
N LYS A 134 2.59 28.87 24.89
CA LYS A 134 1.41 29.63 25.30
C LYS A 134 0.12 28.81 25.31
N CYS A 135 -0.12 27.97 24.30
CA CYS A 135 -1.36 27.18 24.21
C CYS A 135 -1.46 26.10 25.29
N ARG A 136 -0.33 25.46 25.64
CA ARG A 136 -0.27 24.35 26.63
C ARG A 136 -0.62 24.78 28.07
N GLU A 137 -0.80 26.07 28.35
CA GLU A 137 -1.28 26.56 29.65
C GLU A 137 -2.82 26.64 29.76
N GLU A 138 -3.55 26.60 28.64
CA GLU A 138 -5.00 26.90 28.61
C GLU A 138 -5.88 25.64 28.74
N GLU A 139 -5.44 24.48 28.24
CA GLU A 139 -6.25 23.25 28.15
C GLU A 139 -6.48 22.56 29.51
N ARG A 140 -5.47 22.59 30.40
CA ARG A 140 -5.40 21.87 31.70
C ARG A 140 -6.31 22.45 32.81
N LEU A 141 -7.46 23.01 32.42
CA LEU A 141 -8.51 23.58 33.28
C LEU A 141 -9.91 23.01 32.97
N GLN A 142 -10.01 22.15 31.96
CA GLN A 142 -11.29 21.65 31.45
C GLN A 142 -11.71 20.31 32.10
N GLU A 143 -10.76 19.38 32.27
CA GLU A 143 -10.95 17.96 32.55
C GLU A 143 -11.62 17.62 33.91
N GLU A 144 -11.45 18.45 34.96
CA GLU A 144 -11.81 18.11 36.36
C GLU A 144 -13.33 17.95 36.67
N LYS A 145 -14.21 17.85 35.67
CA LYS A 145 -15.66 18.05 35.85
C LYS A 145 -16.56 16.83 35.65
N GLU A 146 -16.17 15.80 34.89
CA GLU A 146 -17.17 14.93 34.24
C GLU A 146 -17.35 13.53 34.85
N GLU A 147 -16.45 13.03 35.70
CA GLU A 147 -16.46 11.68 36.30
C GLU A 147 -17.62 11.36 37.29
N LYS A 148 -18.77 12.04 37.24
CA LYS A 148 -19.85 11.88 38.26
C LYS A 148 -21.27 11.79 37.71
N GLN A 149 -21.54 10.83 36.82
CA GLN A 149 -22.80 10.06 36.80
C GLN A 149 -22.84 8.91 35.77
N LYS A 150 -22.76 7.65 36.25
CA LYS A 150 -23.74 6.56 36.01
C LYS A 150 -23.22 5.20 36.54
N GLN A 151 -24.13 4.38 37.07
CA GLN A 151 -23.91 2.95 37.35
C GLN A 151 -25.26 2.25 37.53
N ASN A 152 -25.31 0.94 37.27
CA ASN A 152 -26.47 0.02 37.32
C ASN A 152 -27.47 0.21 36.13
N GLY A 153 -27.94 -0.84 35.43
CA GLY A 153 -27.54 -2.27 35.43
C GLY A 153 -28.70 -3.22 35.04
N ASP A 154 -28.36 -4.28 34.29
CA ASP A 154 -28.88 -5.67 34.29
C ASP A 154 -30.42 -5.92 34.02
N ASP A 155 -30.94 -7.08 33.58
CA ASP A 155 -30.45 -8.47 33.42
C ASP A 155 -31.44 -9.38 32.60
N GLN A 156 -30.99 -10.53 32.05
CA GLN A 156 -31.74 -11.83 31.81
C GLN A 156 -33.00 -11.89 30.85
N ASP A 157 -33.59 -12.99 30.33
CA ASP A 157 -33.57 -14.51 30.29
C ASP A 157 -34.53 -14.96 29.11
N ASP A 158 -34.69 -16.15 28.48
CA ASP A 158 -34.10 -17.54 28.47
C ASP A 158 -34.54 -18.36 27.18
N GLU A 159 -33.86 -19.48 26.85
CA GLU A 159 -34.27 -20.85 26.31
C GLU A 159 -35.62 -21.15 25.50
N ASP A 160 -35.87 -22.23 24.70
CA ASP A 160 -35.11 -23.33 24.02
C ASP A 160 -36.07 -24.28 23.17
N GLY A 161 -35.58 -25.32 22.43
CA GLY A 161 -36.36 -26.60 22.16
C GLY A 161 -36.39 -27.31 20.76
N GLU A 162 -36.20 -28.66 20.74
CA GLU A 162 -36.21 -29.59 19.56
C GLU A 162 -37.34 -30.70 19.61
N GLU A 163 -37.45 -31.84 18.87
CA GLU A 163 -36.62 -32.62 17.91
C GLU A 163 -37.46 -33.68 17.08
N GLN A 164 -36.92 -34.24 15.97
CA GLN A 164 -37.28 -35.54 15.28
C GLN A 164 -38.74 -35.81 14.78
N ASP A 165 -39.18 -37.00 14.29
CA ASP A 165 -38.89 -37.83 13.06
C ASP A 165 -40.11 -38.83 12.87
N GLN A 166 -40.27 -39.93 12.09
CA GLN A 166 -39.51 -40.81 11.15
C GLN A 166 -40.48 -41.73 10.30
N GLY A 167 -40.06 -42.24 9.12
CA GLY A 167 -40.63 -43.46 8.44
C GLY A 167 -41.27 -43.30 7.03
N GLU A 168 -41.16 -44.19 6.00
CA GLU A 168 -41.20 -45.67 5.83
C GLU A 168 -42.64 -46.21 5.50
N GLN A 169 -43.01 -46.99 4.44
CA GLN A 169 -42.42 -47.62 3.21
C GLN A 169 -43.45 -47.54 2.01
N GLN A 170 -43.62 -48.34 0.92
CA GLN A 170 -43.07 -49.63 0.41
C GLN A 170 -43.36 -49.87 -1.13
N GLU A 171 -42.59 -50.79 -1.75
CA GLU A 171 -42.68 -51.63 -2.98
C GLU A 171 -43.91 -51.70 -3.96
N GLN A 172 -43.66 -51.99 -5.26
CA GLN A 172 -43.85 -53.34 -5.91
C GLN A 172 -43.35 -53.49 -7.39
N GLU A 173 -43.23 -54.74 -7.89
CA GLU A 173 -42.69 -55.22 -9.22
C GLU A 173 -43.75 -55.19 -10.38
N ASP A 174 -43.62 -55.67 -11.64
CA ASP A 174 -42.67 -56.45 -12.52
C ASP A 174 -43.01 -56.04 -14.01
N ASN A 175 -42.69 -56.59 -15.20
CA ASN A 175 -42.00 -57.80 -15.73
C ASN A 175 -41.52 -57.62 -17.21
N ARG A 176 -40.20 -57.58 -17.46
CA ARG A 176 -39.42 -58.04 -18.67
C ARG A 176 -39.80 -57.47 -20.07
N GLY A 177 -38.91 -57.46 -21.08
CA GLY A 177 -37.54 -57.99 -21.18
C GLY A 177 -36.80 -57.56 -22.47
N GLU A 178 -35.66 -58.21 -22.74
CA GLU A 178 -34.57 -57.82 -23.67
C GLU A 178 -34.83 -58.28 -25.15
N ASP A 179 -33.98 -58.12 -26.18
CA ASP A 179 -32.54 -57.78 -26.34
C ASP A 179 -32.24 -57.33 -27.80
N GLN A 180 -31.31 -56.40 -28.05
CA GLN A 180 -30.36 -56.52 -29.19
C GLN A 180 -29.07 -55.65 -29.12
N LYS A 181 -28.18 -56.01 -28.19
CA LYS A 181 -26.70 -56.15 -28.34
C LYS A 181 -25.81 -55.23 -29.24
N LEU A 182 -24.75 -54.74 -28.57
CA LEU A 182 -23.31 -54.68 -28.98
C LEU A 182 -22.78 -53.56 -29.93
N ARG A 183 -21.97 -52.67 -29.35
CA ARG A 183 -20.67 -52.19 -29.88
C ARG A 183 -19.78 -51.77 -28.70
N ASP A 184 -18.63 -52.44 -28.53
CA ASP A 184 -17.88 -52.41 -27.27
C ASP A 184 -16.46 -51.85 -27.42
N MET A 185 -16.02 -51.00 -26.48
CA MET A 185 -15.05 -51.38 -25.42
C MET A 185 -14.51 -50.18 -24.64
N TYR A 186 -14.50 -48.97 -25.23
CA TYR A 186 -14.10 -47.72 -24.58
C TYR A 186 -14.97 -46.55 -25.07
N SER A 187 -15.13 -45.53 -24.23
CA SER A 187 -15.81 -44.28 -24.57
C SER A 187 -14.90 -43.32 -25.36
N PRO A 188 -15.47 -42.30 -26.04
CA PRO A 188 -14.69 -41.21 -26.61
C PRO A 188 -13.85 -40.47 -25.57
N GLN A 189 -14.39 -40.22 -24.36
CA GLN A 189 -13.69 -39.55 -23.27
C GLN A 189 -12.48 -40.36 -22.77
N GLU A 190 -12.63 -41.68 -22.58
CA GLU A 190 -11.53 -42.57 -22.19
C GLU A 190 -10.40 -42.57 -23.24
N THR A 191 -10.77 -42.48 -24.52
CA THR A 191 -9.82 -42.40 -25.64
C THR A 191 -9.07 -41.05 -25.68
N ALA A 192 -9.72 -39.96 -25.28
CA ALA A 192 -9.09 -38.64 -25.16
C ALA A 192 -8.13 -38.60 -23.95
N LEU A 193 -8.58 -39.08 -22.78
CA LEU A 193 -7.80 -39.15 -21.55
C LEU A 193 -6.54 -40.01 -21.72
N LEU A 194 -6.63 -41.16 -22.39
CA LEU A 194 -5.46 -42.01 -22.69
C LEU A 194 -4.38 -41.23 -23.46
N ARG A 195 -4.76 -40.52 -24.53
CA ARG A 195 -3.82 -39.70 -25.32
C ARG A 195 -3.24 -38.55 -24.52
N ALA A 196 -4.02 -37.93 -23.65
CA ALA A 196 -3.56 -36.86 -22.78
C ALA A 196 -2.51 -37.37 -21.77
N ILE A 197 -2.69 -38.57 -21.22
CA ILE A 197 -1.72 -39.23 -20.32
C ILE A 197 -0.46 -39.67 -21.07
N GLU A 198 -0.59 -40.19 -22.30
CA GLU A 198 0.56 -40.51 -23.16
C GLU A 198 1.37 -39.25 -23.50
N HIS A 199 0.71 -38.15 -23.84
CA HIS A 199 1.34 -36.86 -24.08
C HIS A 199 1.97 -36.26 -22.81
N GLU A 200 1.30 -36.31 -21.65
CA GLU A 200 1.89 -35.83 -20.39
C GLU A 200 3.15 -36.62 -20.04
N LYS A 201 3.14 -37.95 -20.22
CA LYS A 201 4.32 -38.80 -20.02
C LYS A 201 5.50 -38.39 -20.90
N GLU A 202 5.28 -38.05 -22.17
CA GLU A 202 6.33 -37.54 -23.06
C GLU A 202 6.80 -36.15 -22.63
N TYR A 203 5.88 -35.22 -22.36
CA TYR A 203 6.16 -33.88 -21.84
C TYR A 203 6.98 -33.90 -20.54
N MET A 204 6.59 -34.73 -19.57
CA MET A 204 7.30 -34.92 -18.30
C MET A 204 8.73 -35.43 -18.48
N SER A 205 9.01 -36.18 -19.56
CA SER A 205 10.38 -36.61 -19.91
C SER A 205 11.21 -35.54 -20.63
N SER A 206 10.58 -34.43 -21.04
CA SER A 206 11.19 -33.31 -21.77
C SER A 206 11.46 -32.05 -20.92
N LEU A 207 11.07 -32.06 -19.64
CA LEU A 207 11.27 -30.93 -18.72
C LEU A 207 12.76 -30.55 -18.59
N LYS A 208 13.07 -29.26 -18.67
CA LYS A 208 14.43 -28.74 -18.67
C LYS A 208 14.97 -28.57 -17.24
N THR A 209 16.28 -28.72 -17.07
CA THR A 209 16.99 -28.32 -15.85
C THR A 209 17.23 -26.82 -15.85
N ASN A 210 17.05 -26.17 -14.70
CA ASN A 210 17.37 -24.78 -14.45
C ASN A 210 18.79 -24.69 -13.86
N ASP A 211 19.70 -23.99 -14.54
CA ASP A 211 21.10 -23.83 -14.12
C ASP A 211 21.29 -22.74 -13.04
N GLY A 212 20.33 -21.83 -12.90
CA GLY A 212 20.40 -20.68 -12.01
C GLY A 212 20.50 -19.33 -12.73
N SER A 213 20.36 -19.30 -14.07
CA SER A 213 20.49 -18.09 -14.91
C SER A 213 19.20 -17.67 -15.63
N GLY A 214 18.04 -18.06 -15.10
CA GLY A 214 16.74 -17.75 -15.73
C GLY A 214 16.32 -16.28 -15.59
N HIS A 215 15.20 -15.94 -16.22
CA HIS A 215 14.59 -14.59 -16.21
C HIS A 215 13.05 -14.70 -16.24
N ALA A 216 12.37 -13.70 -15.67
CA ALA A 216 10.92 -13.67 -15.50
C ALA A 216 10.17 -13.45 -16.82
N ASN A 217 10.67 -12.57 -17.70
CA ASN A 217 9.97 -12.10 -18.90
C ASN A 217 8.54 -11.54 -18.63
N VAL A 218 8.31 -11.02 -17.42
CA VAL A 218 7.03 -10.41 -17.01
C VAL A 218 7.01 -8.92 -17.38
N GLN A 219 5.83 -8.40 -17.72
CA GLN A 219 5.64 -6.96 -17.88
C GLN A 219 5.41 -6.30 -16.52
N HIS A 220 6.18 -5.26 -16.23
CA HIS A 220 6.02 -4.46 -15.02
C HIS A 220 5.12 -3.26 -15.30
N THR A 221 4.16 -3.01 -14.40
CA THR A 221 3.43 -1.74 -14.41
C THR A 221 4.37 -0.59 -14.00
N THR A 222 4.25 0.54 -14.68
CA THR A 222 4.84 1.83 -14.28
C THR A 222 3.85 2.71 -13.53
N ASP A 223 2.56 2.37 -13.58
CA ASP A 223 1.46 3.24 -13.21
C ASP A 223 1.12 2.93 -11.76
N ILE A 224 1.74 3.70 -10.87
CA ILE A 224 1.96 3.32 -9.48
C ILE A 224 1.47 4.42 -8.52
N THR A 225 0.34 4.14 -7.87
CA THR A 225 -0.37 5.02 -6.94
C THR A 225 -0.11 4.64 -5.48
N ILE A 226 -0.43 5.56 -4.56
CA ILE A 226 -0.62 5.24 -3.14
C ILE A 226 -2.13 5.16 -2.86
N ASP A 227 -2.51 4.22 -1.98
CA ASP A 227 -3.87 4.06 -1.46
C ASP A 227 -4.21 5.18 -0.47
N GLU A 228 -5.42 5.74 -0.50
CA GLU A 228 -5.80 6.73 0.52
C GLU A 228 -5.89 6.13 1.94
N ALA A 229 -6.09 4.80 2.06
CA ALA A 229 -6.04 4.10 3.35
C ALA A 229 -4.65 4.18 4.00
N ASP A 230 -3.57 4.25 3.20
CA ASP A 230 -2.20 4.30 3.73
C ASP A 230 -1.75 5.71 4.11
N GLN A 231 -2.48 6.76 3.71
CA GLN A 231 -2.03 8.16 3.83
C GLN A 231 -1.80 8.64 5.26
N TYR A 232 -2.42 8.01 6.26
CA TYR A 232 -2.22 8.31 7.69
C TYR A 232 -1.36 7.28 8.43
N THR A 233 -0.59 6.48 7.69
CA THR A 233 0.26 5.42 8.22
C THR A 233 1.76 5.68 7.93
N PRO A 234 2.69 5.00 8.63
CA PRO A 234 4.11 4.99 8.26
C PRO A 234 4.39 4.38 6.88
N ASP A 235 3.41 3.68 6.29
CA ASP A 235 3.48 3.11 4.94
C ASP A 235 2.95 4.08 3.86
N ASN A 236 2.67 5.36 4.17
CA ASN A 236 2.10 6.37 3.25
C ASN A 236 2.89 6.64 1.95
N TRP A 237 4.03 5.99 1.76
CA TRP A 237 4.97 6.07 0.64
C TRP A 237 5.11 4.75 -0.12
N ALA A 238 4.51 3.66 0.37
CA ALA A 238 4.65 2.32 -0.14
C ALA A 238 3.68 2.08 -1.32
N PRO A 239 4.18 1.86 -2.55
CA PRO A 239 3.33 1.70 -3.73
C PRO A 239 2.59 0.35 -3.75
N ARG A 240 1.25 0.38 -3.86
CA ARG A 240 0.37 -0.79 -3.72
C ARG A 240 -0.70 -0.84 -4.81
N SER A 241 -0.99 -2.03 -5.33
CA SER A 241 -1.96 -2.23 -6.42
C SER A 241 -3.40 -2.24 -5.92
N ALA A 242 -4.29 -1.63 -6.69
CA ALA A 242 -5.74 -1.74 -6.50
C ALA A 242 -6.29 -3.14 -6.83
N GLU A 243 -5.55 -3.98 -7.58
CA GLU A 243 -5.94 -5.38 -7.86
C GLU A 243 -5.78 -6.30 -6.64
N LEU A 244 -5.12 -5.87 -5.54
CA LEU A 244 -4.89 -6.70 -4.36
C LEU A 244 -6.02 -6.56 -3.34
N ILE A 245 -6.57 -7.69 -2.90
CA ILE A 245 -7.61 -7.75 -1.87
C ILE A 245 -6.95 -7.54 -0.51
N ARG A 246 -7.15 -6.36 0.07
CA ARG A 246 -6.70 -5.96 1.40
C ARG A 246 -7.48 -6.74 2.46
N LEU A 247 -6.76 -7.38 3.39
CA LEU A 247 -7.31 -8.31 4.40
C LEU A 247 -7.17 -7.79 5.84
N THR A 248 -6.43 -6.70 6.03
CA THR A 248 -6.30 -5.93 7.27
C THR A 248 -6.41 -4.46 6.90
N GLY A 249 -7.28 -3.72 7.60
CA GLY A 249 -7.85 -2.42 7.21
C GLY A 249 -6.87 -1.38 6.67
N LYS A 250 -6.35 -0.47 7.49
CA LYS A 250 -5.29 0.48 7.11
C LYS A 250 -3.91 -0.10 7.39
N HIS A 251 -3.66 -0.60 8.60
CA HIS A 251 -2.32 -0.97 9.04
C HIS A 251 -2.29 -2.13 10.06
N PRO A 252 -1.30 -3.05 10.00
CA PRO A 252 -0.30 -3.24 8.95
C PRO A 252 -0.92 -3.81 7.66
N LEU A 253 -0.28 -3.65 6.50
CA LEU A 253 -0.78 -4.27 5.28
C LEU A 253 -0.63 -5.81 5.30
N ASN A 254 -1.74 -6.49 5.08
CA ASN A 254 -1.78 -7.85 4.59
C ASN A 254 -2.82 -7.93 3.47
N CYS A 255 -2.46 -8.52 2.33
CA CYS A 255 -3.34 -8.62 1.16
C CYS A 255 -3.03 -9.85 0.29
N GLU A 256 -4.04 -10.33 -0.42
CA GLU A 256 -3.94 -11.46 -1.35
C GLU A 256 -4.42 -11.10 -2.76
N ALA A 257 -3.99 -11.89 -3.75
CA ALA A 257 -4.46 -11.71 -5.12
C ALA A 257 -5.85 -12.37 -5.33
N PRO A 258 -6.75 -11.76 -6.11
CA PRO A 258 -7.92 -12.45 -6.64
C PRO A 258 -7.46 -13.70 -7.39
N ILE A 259 -7.94 -14.87 -7.00
CA ILE A 259 -7.31 -16.14 -7.43
C ILE A 259 -7.44 -16.43 -8.93
N SER A 260 -8.51 -15.94 -9.58
CA SER A 260 -8.67 -15.94 -11.04
C SER A 260 -7.56 -15.11 -11.70
N ARG A 261 -7.42 -13.85 -11.28
CA ARG A 261 -6.41 -12.90 -11.75
C ARG A 261 -4.97 -13.42 -11.56
N LEU A 262 -4.70 -14.02 -10.40
CA LEU A 262 -3.42 -14.67 -10.08
C LEU A 262 -3.10 -15.81 -11.07
N PHE A 263 -4.10 -16.63 -11.40
CA PHE A 263 -3.94 -17.77 -12.31
C PHE A 263 -3.82 -17.33 -13.78
N GLU A 264 -4.54 -16.28 -14.19
CA GLU A 264 -4.44 -15.67 -15.53
C GLU A 264 -3.05 -15.13 -15.85
N CYS A 265 -2.31 -14.64 -14.86
CA CYS A 265 -0.93 -14.19 -15.02
C CYS A 265 0.06 -15.34 -15.33
N GLY A 266 -0.37 -16.59 -15.20
CA GLY A 266 0.45 -17.75 -15.49
C GLY A 266 1.46 -18.08 -14.39
N PHE A 267 2.57 -18.71 -14.76
CA PHE A 267 3.51 -19.30 -13.81
C PHE A 267 4.30 -18.30 -12.96
N ILE A 268 4.46 -17.05 -13.41
CA ILE A 268 5.25 -16.03 -12.71
C ILE A 268 4.33 -14.87 -12.36
N THR A 269 4.05 -14.71 -11.07
CA THR A 269 3.24 -13.66 -10.49
C THR A 269 3.94 -12.30 -10.66
N PRO A 270 3.30 -11.30 -11.29
CA PRO A 270 3.83 -9.94 -11.35
C PRO A 270 3.97 -9.31 -9.96
N ASN A 271 4.98 -8.45 -9.77
CA ASN A 271 5.28 -7.86 -8.45
C ASN A 271 4.09 -7.08 -7.85
N HIS A 272 3.25 -6.45 -8.68
CA HIS A 272 2.07 -5.71 -8.24
C HIS A 272 0.89 -6.60 -7.79
N LEU A 273 0.95 -7.91 -8.09
CA LEU A 273 -0.09 -8.90 -7.77
C LEU A 273 0.45 -9.99 -6.82
N HIS A 274 1.69 -9.88 -6.34
CA HIS A 274 2.23 -10.83 -5.39
C HIS A 274 1.72 -10.49 -3.98
N TYR A 275 1.18 -11.48 -3.27
CA TYR A 275 0.62 -11.29 -1.94
C TYR A 275 1.61 -10.61 -0.97
N VAL A 276 1.08 -9.75 -0.09
CA VAL A 276 1.86 -9.08 0.97
C VAL A 276 1.41 -9.63 2.32
N ARG A 277 2.37 -10.08 3.13
CA ARG A 277 2.20 -10.22 4.58
C ARG A 277 3.23 -9.31 5.24
N SER A 278 2.76 -8.36 6.05
CA SER A 278 3.59 -7.56 6.95
C SER A 278 3.00 -7.63 8.35
N HIS A 279 3.86 -7.85 9.35
CA HIS A 279 3.46 -7.83 10.76
C HIS A 279 3.33 -6.40 11.30
N GLY A 280 4.04 -5.44 10.71
CA GLY A 280 4.10 -4.04 11.10
C GLY A 280 4.47 -3.16 9.90
N ALA A 281 4.91 -1.93 10.16
CA ALA A 281 5.29 -0.96 9.13
C ALA A 281 6.50 -1.39 8.28
N VAL A 282 6.51 -0.95 7.02
CA VAL A 282 7.58 -1.20 6.05
C VAL A 282 8.81 -0.33 6.39
N PRO A 283 9.98 -0.91 6.72
CA PRO A 283 11.19 -0.14 6.99
C PRO A 283 11.66 0.63 5.75
N ARG A 284 11.70 1.97 5.83
CA ARG A 284 12.21 2.84 4.76
C ARG A 284 13.75 2.86 4.72
N LEU A 285 14.31 1.74 4.29
CA LEU A 285 15.75 1.50 4.11
C LEU A 285 16.25 2.11 2.78
N LEU A 286 17.54 2.44 2.72
CA LEU A 286 18.22 3.00 1.53
C LEU A 286 19.41 2.12 1.15
N TRP A 287 19.60 1.84 -0.15
CA TRP A 287 20.66 0.96 -0.67
C TRP A 287 22.05 1.40 -0.19
N GLU A 288 22.30 2.71 -0.19
CA GLU A 288 23.58 3.33 0.12
C GLU A 288 23.94 3.33 1.61
N TYR A 289 22.95 3.11 2.49
CA TYR A 289 23.11 3.13 3.94
C TYR A 289 22.85 1.75 4.59
N HIS A 290 22.16 0.85 3.89
CA HIS A 290 21.87 -0.49 4.41
C HIS A 290 23.11 -1.38 4.41
N THR A 291 23.29 -2.12 5.50
CA THR A 291 24.37 -3.09 5.65
C THR A 291 23.86 -4.33 6.37
N LEU A 292 24.43 -5.48 6.01
CA LEU A 292 24.12 -6.76 6.64
C LEU A 292 25.21 -7.10 7.68
N GLU A 293 24.83 -7.24 8.94
CA GLU A 293 25.72 -7.74 10.00
C GLU A 293 25.67 -9.29 10.06
N VAL A 294 26.84 -9.93 9.93
CA VAL A 294 26.98 -11.39 10.06
C VAL A 294 27.89 -11.72 11.24
N HIS A 295 27.38 -12.47 12.22
CA HIS A 295 28.14 -12.85 13.44
C HIS A 295 28.43 -14.35 13.48
N CYS A 296 29.68 -14.72 13.80
CA CYS A 296 30.08 -16.10 14.03
C CYS A 296 31.27 -16.19 15.00
N CYS A 297 31.26 -17.20 15.88
CA CYS A 297 32.39 -17.55 16.77
C CYS A 297 33.02 -16.40 17.58
N GLY A 298 32.23 -15.40 17.99
CA GLY A 298 32.71 -14.22 18.73
C GLY A 298 33.32 -13.11 17.86
N SER A 299 33.21 -13.23 16.54
CA SER A 299 33.54 -12.21 15.54
C SER A 299 32.29 -11.73 14.80
N SER A 300 32.38 -10.56 14.17
CA SER A 300 31.37 -10.05 13.24
C SER A 300 32.02 -9.49 11.98
N LYS A 301 31.26 -9.53 10.88
CA LYS A 301 31.58 -8.87 9.62
C LYS A 301 30.34 -8.19 9.09
N THR A 302 30.48 -6.93 8.73
CA THR A 302 29.44 -6.13 8.08
C THR A 302 29.72 -6.11 6.57
N PHE A 303 28.66 -6.19 5.76
CA PHE A 303 28.73 -6.07 4.30
C PHE A 303 27.80 -4.95 3.81
N SER A 304 28.23 -4.12 2.86
CA SER A 304 27.33 -3.19 2.16
C SER A 304 26.51 -3.90 1.06
N MET A 305 25.42 -3.26 0.62
CA MET A 305 24.64 -3.75 -0.52
C MET A 305 25.47 -3.89 -1.81
N ASP A 306 26.39 -2.94 -2.05
CA ASP A 306 27.33 -3.00 -3.18
C ASP A 306 28.31 -4.18 -3.05
N GLU A 307 28.83 -4.44 -1.84
CA GLU A 307 29.72 -5.59 -1.63
C GLU A 307 29.00 -6.92 -1.86
N ILE A 308 27.73 -7.04 -1.46
CA ILE A 308 26.91 -8.23 -1.69
C ILE A 308 26.61 -8.40 -3.19
N LYS A 309 26.32 -7.30 -3.90
CA LYS A 309 25.97 -7.33 -5.33
C LYS A 309 27.18 -7.54 -6.26
N GLN A 310 28.37 -7.07 -5.88
CA GLN A 310 29.56 -7.05 -6.75
C GLN A 310 30.57 -8.17 -6.46
N ASN A 311 30.67 -8.68 -5.22
CA ASN A 311 31.71 -9.65 -4.84
C ASN A 311 31.24 -11.12 -4.81
N PHE A 312 29.98 -11.41 -5.12
CA PHE A 312 29.40 -12.75 -5.02
C PHE A 312 28.59 -13.11 -6.28
N ASP A 313 28.71 -14.36 -6.72
CA ASP A 313 27.94 -14.88 -7.84
C ASP A 313 26.46 -14.99 -7.46
N ALA A 314 25.58 -14.32 -8.22
CA ALA A 314 24.15 -14.31 -7.98
C ALA A 314 23.43 -15.35 -8.87
N LEU A 315 22.55 -16.13 -8.24
CA LEU A 315 21.57 -16.97 -8.95
C LEU A 315 20.31 -16.15 -9.25
N ASN A 316 19.56 -16.54 -10.26
CA ASN A 316 18.21 -16.04 -10.57
C ASN A 316 17.29 -17.24 -10.89
N ILE A 317 16.41 -17.58 -9.95
CA ILE A 317 15.56 -18.77 -10.05
C ILE A 317 14.09 -18.47 -9.69
N PRO A 318 13.12 -19.13 -10.34
CA PRO A 318 11.72 -19.02 -9.97
C PRO A 318 11.46 -19.84 -8.70
N VAL A 319 10.92 -19.20 -7.67
CA VAL A 319 10.55 -19.83 -6.39
C VAL A 319 9.12 -19.47 -6.06
N PHE A 320 8.32 -20.50 -5.77
CA PHE A 320 6.99 -20.37 -5.20
C PHE A 320 7.09 -20.03 -3.71
N MET A 321 6.35 -19.02 -3.28
CA MET A 321 6.11 -18.72 -1.88
C MET A 321 4.62 -18.84 -1.57
N GLY A 322 4.31 -19.35 -0.37
CA GLY A 322 2.98 -19.29 0.21
C GLY A 322 3.05 -18.86 1.66
N CYS A 323 2.04 -18.10 2.10
CA CYS A 323 1.79 -17.93 3.52
C CYS A 323 1.45 -19.29 4.15
N ASP A 324 1.99 -19.59 5.32
CA ASP A 324 1.54 -20.69 6.18
C ASP A 324 0.06 -20.54 6.55
N ASN A 325 -0.46 -19.32 6.58
CA ASN A 325 -1.84 -19.00 6.94
C ASN A 325 -2.78 -18.90 5.73
N GLY A 326 -2.35 -19.33 4.54
CA GLY A 326 -3.23 -19.41 3.38
C GLY A 326 -4.42 -20.33 3.65
N ARG A 327 -5.61 -19.93 3.17
CA ARG A 327 -6.91 -20.59 3.43
C ARG A 327 -7.35 -20.58 4.90
N ARG A 328 -6.83 -19.69 5.76
CA ARG A 328 -7.28 -19.53 7.16
C ARG A 328 -8.78 -19.27 7.26
N LYS A 329 -9.39 -18.53 6.34
CA LYS A 329 -10.84 -18.20 6.40
C LYS A 329 -11.72 -19.46 6.42
N GLU A 330 -11.31 -20.54 5.77
CA GLU A 330 -12.00 -21.84 5.84
C GLU A 330 -12.00 -22.40 7.29
N LEU A 331 -10.87 -22.26 8.00
CA LEU A 331 -10.76 -22.64 9.42
C LEU A 331 -11.56 -21.69 10.31
N ASN A 332 -11.50 -20.37 10.08
CA ASN A 332 -12.27 -19.38 10.84
C ASN A 332 -13.77 -19.67 10.79
N LEU A 333 -14.32 -20.11 9.65
CA LEU A 333 -15.73 -20.49 9.54
C LEU A 333 -16.09 -21.78 10.29
N MET A 334 -15.13 -22.70 10.53
CA MET A 334 -15.32 -23.83 11.43
C MET A 334 -15.31 -23.38 12.89
N LYS A 335 -14.30 -22.58 13.27
CA LYS A 335 -14.09 -22.02 14.62
C LYS A 335 -13.09 -20.87 14.52
N ARG A 336 -13.34 -19.74 15.17
CA ARG A 336 -12.43 -18.57 15.16
C ARG A 336 -10.99 -18.94 15.54
N THR A 337 -10.03 -18.42 14.78
CA THR A 337 -8.58 -18.47 15.04
C THR A 337 -8.08 -17.05 15.35
N THR A 338 -6.87 -16.88 15.87
CA THR A 338 -6.31 -15.57 16.27
C THR A 338 -5.83 -14.73 15.07
N GLY A 339 -6.52 -14.73 13.93
CA GLY A 339 -6.09 -13.93 12.79
C GLY A 339 -7.04 -13.81 11.59
N PHE A 340 -6.81 -12.72 10.85
CA PHE A 340 -7.56 -12.28 9.68
C PHE A 340 -7.73 -13.30 8.55
N ASN A 341 -8.78 -13.06 7.76
CA ASN A 341 -9.44 -13.97 6.85
C ASN A 341 -8.74 -14.19 5.49
N TRP A 342 -7.56 -14.84 5.48
CA TRP A 342 -6.95 -15.33 4.24
C TRP A 342 -7.83 -16.33 3.49
N GLY A 343 -8.14 -16.03 2.24
CA GLY A 343 -8.57 -16.97 1.22
C GLY A 343 -7.39 -17.76 0.61
N PRO A 344 -7.55 -18.29 -0.62
CA PRO A 344 -6.56 -19.14 -1.28
C PRO A 344 -5.51 -18.37 -2.11
N GLY A 345 -5.57 -17.03 -2.18
CA GLY A 345 -4.67 -16.17 -2.96
C GLY A 345 -3.39 -15.75 -2.22
N ALA A 346 -3.18 -16.25 -1.00
CA ALA A 346 -2.02 -15.99 -0.13
C ALA A 346 -0.69 -16.62 -0.62
N VAL A 347 -0.50 -16.68 -1.94
CA VAL A 347 0.57 -17.41 -2.64
C VAL A 347 1.04 -16.66 -3.88
N GLY A 348 2.25 -16.97 -4.35
CA GLY A 348 2.80 -16.42 -5.58
C GLY A 348 4.07 -17.15 -6.01
N CYS A 349 4.51 -16.94 -7.24
CA CYS A 349 5.78 -17.45 -7.73
C CYS A 349 6.52 -16.37 -8.50
N ALA A 350 7.73 -16.04 -8.10
CA ALA A 350 8.54 -15.00 -8.72
C ALA A 350 9.97 -15.51 -8.95
N TYR A 351 10.68 -14.88 -9.89
CA TYR A 351 12.13 -15.00 -9.96
C TYR A 351 12.76 -14.18 -8.83
N TRP A 352 13.72 -14.78 -8.12
CA TRP A 352 14.45 -14.12 -7.04
C TRP A 352 15.94 -14.17 -7.32
N LYS A 353 16.63 -13.04 -7.17
CA LYS A 353 18.01 -12.89 -7.59
C LYS A 353 18.95 -12.33 -6.51
N GLY A 354 20.03 -13.06 -6.31
CA GLY A 354 21.12 -12.76 -5.37
C GLY A 354 21.99 -13.99 -5.08
N PRO A 355 23.06 -13.84 -4.29
CA PRO A 355 23.96 -14.94 -3.94
C PRO A 355 23.36 -15.93 -2.94
N LEU A 356 23.99 -17.11 -2.81
CA LEU A 356 23.69 -18.07 -1.75
C LEU A 356 24.07 -17.50 -0.37
N LEU A 357 23.17 -17.61 0.62
CA LEU A 357 23.44 -17.21 2.00
C LEU A 357 24.64 -17.97 2.60
N ARG A 358 24.82 -19.23 2.21
CA ARG A 358 25.99 -20.08 2.47
C ARG A 358 27.31 -19.35 2.21
N ASP A 359 27.42 -18.67 1.06
CA ASP A 359 28.69 -18.12 0.60
C ASP A 359 29.01 -16.78 1.29
N ILE A 360 27.96 -16.02 1.63
CA ILE A 360 28.04 -14.85 2.52
C ILE A 360 28.52 -15.27 3.92
N LEU A 361 27.97 -16.35 4.48
CA LEU A 361 28.37 -16.93 5.76
C LEU A 361 29.85 -17.36 5.74
N MET A 362 30.27 -18.11 4.71
CA MET A 362 31.68 -18.51 4.54
C MET A 362 32.61 -17.29 4.40
N ALA A 363 32.20 -16.25 3.67
CA ALA A 363 32.95 -15.00 3.56
C ALA A 363 32.97 -14.15 4.84
N ALA A 364 32.13 -14.46 5.82
CA ALA A 364 32.16 -13.93 7.19
C ALA A 364 32.98 -14.81 8.17
N GLY A 365 33.56 -15.91 7.69
CA GLY A 365 34.38 -16.82 8.51
C GLY A 365 33.60 -17.96 9.18
N VAL A 366 32.32 -18.16 8.82
CA VAL A 366 31.55 -19.33 9.25
C VAL A 366 32.14 -20.58 8.56
N PRO A 367 32.50 -21.65 9.30
CA PRO A 367 33.01 -22.87 8.69
C PRO A 367 31.89 -23.63 7.98
N GLU A 368 32.22 -24.36 6.91
CA GLU A 368 31.24 -25.19 6.17
C GLU A 368 30.61 -26.30 7.03
N ARG A 369 31.29 -26.72 8.11
CA ARG A 369 30.82 -27.64 9.14
C ARG A 369 31.25 -27.11 10.51
N MET A 370 30.33 -27.03 11.47
CA MET A 370 30.65 -26.58 12.82
C MET A 370 31.47 -27.63 13.59
N PRO A 371 32.41 -27.25 14.48
CA PRO A 371 33.33 -28.20 15.13
C PRO A 371 32.65 -29.32 15.92
N ASP A 372 31.54 -29.00 16.60
CA ASP A 372 30.81 -29.93 17.48
C ASP A 372 29.53 -30.51 16.83
N GLN A 373 29.35 -30.37 15.51
CA GLN A 373 28.07 -30.63 14.80
C GLN A 373 27.59 -32.09 14.90
N ASP A 374 28.47 -33.07 15.14
CA ASP A 374 28.10 -34.46 15.44
C ASP A 374 27.44 -34.64 16.84
N SER A 375 27.45 -33.60 17.67
CA SER A 375 26.95 -33.61 19.05
C SER A 375 25.94 -32.50 19.37
N LYS A 376 25.81 -31.50 18.48
CA LYS A 376 24.95 -30.32 18.63
C LYS A 376 24.30 -29.97 17.30
N LYS A 377 23.00 -29.65 17.34
CA LYS A 377 22.35 -28.90 16.25
C LYS A 377 22.85 -27.46 16.27
N TYR A 378 22.96 -26.87 15.08
CA TYR A 378 23.23 -25.44 14.90
C TYR A 378 22.12 -24.78 14.09
N TYR A 379 21.94 -23.49 14.29
CA TYR A 379 20.90 -22.69 13.67
C TYR A 379 21.50 -21.41 13.09
N VAL A 380 20.99 -21.01 11.91
CA VAL A 380 21.20 -19.67 11.34
C VAL A 380 19.99 -18.84 11.71
N HIS A 381 20.20 -17.80 12.51
CA HIS A 381 19.19 -16.83 12.88
C HIS A 381 19.14 -15.71 11.84
N LEU A 382 17.94 -15.17 11.62
CA LEU A 382 17.62 -14.16 10.63
C LEU A 382 16.78 -13.07 11.32
N GLN A 383 17.21 -11.80 11.25
CA GLN A 383 16.53 -10.65 11.87
C GLN A 383 16.33 -9.53 10.84
N GLY A 384 15.07 -9.11 10.68
CA GLY A 384 14.67 -7.97 9.87
C GLY A 384 14.84 -6.63 10.60
N ALA A 385 14.80 -5.54 9.84
CA ALA A 385 14.79 -4.17 10.38
C ALA A 385 13.40 -3.70 10.85
N ASP A 386 12.36 -4.51 10.67
CA ASP A 386 10.99 -4.21 11.09
C ASP A 386 10.75 -4.52 12.58
N ASN A 387 10.04 -3.62 13.24
CA ASN A 387 9.61 -3.73 14.64
C ASN A 387 8.07 -3.69 14.70
N PRO A 388 7.39 -4.84 14.71
CA PRO A 388 5.93 -4.90 14.80
C PRO A 388 5.40 -4.80 16.25
N GLY A 389 6.10 -4.06 17.12
CA GLY A 389 5.67 -3.72 18.48
C GLY A 389 6.18 -4.68 19.55
N ALA A 390 5.98 -6.00 19.39
CA ALA A 390 6.35 -6.98 20.41
C ALA A 390 7.87 -7.27 20.47
N ALA A 391 8.53 -7.27 19.31
CA ALA A 391 9.97 -7.47 19.13
C ALA A 391 10.38 -6.99 17.72
N LEU A 392 11.67 -7.10 17.35
CA LEU A 392 12.04 -7.15 15.93
C LEU A 392 11.51 -8.46 15.30
N TYR A 393 11.19 -8.45 14.00
CA TYR A 393 10.84 -9.70 13.33
C TYR A 393 12.09 -10.57 13.10
N GLU A 394 12.20 -11.64 13.88
CA GLU A 394 13.34 -12.55 13.82
C GLU A 394 12.96 -14.01 14.03
N THR A 395 13.73 -14.90 13.41
CA THR A 395 13.51 -16.35 13.44
C THR A 395 14.84 -17.09 13.30
N SER A 396 14.81 -18.41 13.19
CA SER A 396 15.98 -19.22 12.81
C SER A 396 15.58 -20.38 11.92
N VAL A 397 16.56 -20.92 11.19
CA VAL A 397 16.47 -22.15 10.40
C VAL A 397 17.69 -23.04 10.65
N SER A 398 17.60 -24.33 10.29
CA SER A 398 18.71 -25.27 10.48
C SER A 398 19.97 -24.84 9.71
N PHE A 399 21.11 -24.84 10.40
CA PHE A 399 22.42 -24.57 9.80
C PHE A 399 22.73 -25.51 8.64
N ASP A 400 22.50 -26.81 8.84
CA ASP A 400 22.71 -27.87 7.85
C ASP A 400 21.91 -27.60 6.55
N TYR A 401 20.70 -27.06 6.66
CA TYR A 401 19.85 -26.73 5.50
C TYR A 401 20.39 -25.52 4.72
N VAL A 402 20.89 -24.50 5.41
CA VAL A 402 21.45 -23.27 4.81
C VAL A 402 22.81 -23.52 4.17
N MET A 403 23.63 -24.40 4.75
CA MET A 403 24.99 -24.68 4.26
C MET A 403 25.04 -25.74 3.15
N ASP A 404 23.93 -26.44 2.89
CA ASP A 404 23.75 -27.31 1.72
C ASP A 404 23.35 -26.48 0.48
N PRO A 405 24.22 -26.34 -0.54
CA PRO A 405 23.91 -25.55 -1.73
C PRO A 405 22.79 -26.16 -2.58
N LEU A 406 22.40 -27.41 -2.36
CA LEU A 406 21.29 -28.06 -3.07
C LEU A 406 19.90 -27.58 -2.61
N ASN A 407 19.82 -26.77 -1.55
CA ASN A 407 18.58 -26.16 -1.08
C ASN A 407 18.37 -24.73 -1.60
N ASP A 408 19.31 -24.18 -2.40
CA ASP A 408 19.21 -22.85 -3.01
C ASP A 408 18.77 -21.72 -2.02
N VAL A 409 19.33 -21.68 -0.81
CA VAL A 409 19.00 -20.62 0.16
C VAL A 409 19.68 -19.31 -0.26
N LEU A 410 18.88 -18.35 -0.71
CA LEU A 410 19.36 -17.10 -1.31
C LEU A 410 19.24 -15.91 -0.36
N LEU A 411 20.17 -14.97 -0.53
CA LEU A 411 20.11 -13.61 -0.02
C LEU A 411 19.87 -12.67 -1.21
N VAL A 412 18.64 -12.22 -1.43
CA VAL A 412 18.20 -11.60 -2.69
C VAL A 412 17.94 -10.10 -2.58
N TYR A 413 18.20 -9.40 -3.69
CA TYR A 413 18.03 -7.95 -3.84
C TYR A 413 17.18 -7.57 -5.07
N GLU A 414 16.91 -8.52 -5.97
CA GLU A 414 16.06 -8.35 -7.16
C GLU A 414 14.94 -9.42 -7.17
N MET A 415 13.76 -9.03 -7.65
CA MET A 415 12.54 -9.84 -7.77
C MET A 415 11.89 -9.59 -9.13
N ASN A 416 11.75 -10.65 -9.94
CA ASN A 416 11.38 -10.60 -11.35
C ASN A 416 12.23 -9.58 -12.12
N ASP A 417 13.56 -9.75 -12.08
CA ASP A 417 14.56 -8.95 -12.83
C ASP A 417 14.62 -7.42 -12.52
N VAL A 418 13.80 -6.92 -11.59
CA VAL A 418 13.85 -5.54 -11.06
C VAL A 418 14.18 -5.53 -9.57
N ALA A 419 14.58 -4.38 -9.02
CA ALA A 419 14.86 -4.26 -7.58
C ALA A 419 13.63 -4.64 -6.73
N LEU A 420 13.86 -5.24 -5.55
CA LEU A 420 12.80 -5.63 -4.61
C LEU A 420 11.80 -4.49 -4.34
N PRO A 421 10.48 -4.74 -4.42
CA PRO A 421 9.50 -3.81 -3.88
C PRO A 421 9.62 -3.63 -2.36
N PRO A 422 9.27 -2.46 -1.78
CA PRO A 422 9.36 -2.22 -0.34
C PRO A 422 8.62 -3.26 0.52
N ASP A 423 7.34 -3.53 0.23
CA ASP A 423 6.52 -4.55 0.91
C ASP A 423 7.09 -5.98 0.83
N HIS A 424 8.00 -6.24 -0.11
CA HIS A 424 8.63 -7.54 -0.31
C HIS A 424 10.07 -7.62 0.22
N GLY A 425 10.61 -6.57 0.86
CA GLY A 425 11.85 -6.63 1.62
C GLY A 425 13.02 -5.80 1.12
N TYR A 426 12.79 -4.73 0.35
CA TYR A 426 13.87 -3.83 -0.12
C TYR A 426 14.78 -3.31 1.02
N PRO A 427 16.12 -3.26 0.85
CA PRO A 427 16.90 -3.63 -0.32
C PRO A 427 17.31 -5.10 -0.37
N ILE A 428 17.03 -5.88 0.69
CA ILE A 428 17.54 -7.25 0.82
C ILE A 428 16.66 -8.14 1.70
N ARG A 429 16.43 -9.39 1.26
CA ARG A 429 15.70 -10.41 2.03
C ARG A 429 16.36 -11.78 1.92
N VAL A 430 15.92 -12.73 2.76
CA VAL A 430 16.17 -14.16 2.52
C VAL A 430 15.03 -14.76 1.70
N ILE A 431 15.39 -15.68 0.80
CA ILE A 431 14.48 -16.64 0.17
C ILE A 431 14.98 -18.06 0.49
N ILE A 432 14.08 -18.89 1.00
CA ILE A 432 14.31 -20.28 1.41
C ILE A 432 13.32 -21.15 0.61
N PRO A 433 13.74 -21.73 -0.52
CA PRO A 433 12.85 -22.48 -1.40
C PRO A 433 12.13 -23.66 -0.71
N GLY A 434 10.82 -23.76 -0.92
CA GLY A 434 9.98 -24.79 -0.30
C GLY A 434 9.66 -24.59 1.19
N TYR A 435 10.09 -23.48 1.81
CA TYR A 435 9.71 -23.12 3.19
C TYR A 435 8.49 -22.19 3.23
N VAL A 436 7.84 -22.12 4.40
CA VAL A 436 6.72 -21.21 4.67
C VAL A 436 7.16 -19.74 4.68
N GLY A 437 6.24 -18.83 4.32
CA GLY A 437 6.49 -17.38 4.26
C GLY A 437 7.16 -16.82 5.51
N GLY A 438 6.73 -17.23 6.71
CA GLY A 438 7.30 -16.82 8.01
C GLY A 438 8.72 -17.30 8.35
N ARG A 439 9.46 -17.85 7.38
CA ARG A 439 10.93 -18.09 7.47
C ARG A 439 11.74 -17.29 6.44
N ASN A 440 11.07 -16.66 5.48
CA ASN A 440 11.68 -15.89 4.39
C ASN A 440 11.84 -14.41 4.80
N VAL A 441 12.67 -14.13 5.82
CA VAL A 441 12.79 -12.81 6.47
C VAL A 441 13.06 -11.67 5.48
N LYS A 442 12.20 -10.64 5.53
CA LYS A 442 12.29 -9.39 4.75
C LYS A 442 13.23 -8.39 5.44
N TRP A 443 13.68 -7.36 4.69
CA TRP A 443 14.41 -6.20 5.24
C TRP A 443 15.63 -6.60 6.10
N LEU A 444 16.36 -7.63 5.67
CA LEU A 444 17.31 -8.37 6.50
C LEU A 444 18.47 -7.48 6.93
N GLN A 445 18.59 -7.25 8.24
CA GLN A 445 19.64 -6.43 8.83
C GLN A 445 20.76 -7.28 9.44
N LYS A 446 20.43 -8.47 9.95
CA LYS A 446 21.37 -9.25 10.77
C LYS A 446 21.18 -10.77 10.67
N VAL A 447 22.30 -11.48 10.70
CA VAL A 447 22.41 -12.94 10.67
C VAL A 447 23.45 -13.42 11.68
N TRP A 448 23.18 -14.52 12.39
CA TRP A 448 24.17 -15.16 13.26
C TRP A 448 24.00 -16.68 13.37
N VAL A 449 25.07 -17.36 13.75
CA VAL A 449 25.08 -18.82 13.98
C VAL A 449 25.13 -19.14 15.48
N SER A 450 24.31 -20.08 15.92
CA SER A 450 24.09 -20.46 17.32
C SER A 450 23.94 -21.98 17.50
N ASP A 451 24.23 -22.50 18.70
CA ASP A 451 23.88 -23.88 19.10
C ASP A 451 22.53 -23.97 19.87
N LYS A 452 21.77 -22.88 19.86
CA LYS A 452 20.38 -22.78 20.32
C LYS A 452 19.48 -22.34 19.17
N GLU A 453 18.23 -22.81 19.18
CA GLU A 453 17.15 -22.27 18.34
C GLU A 453 16.76 -20.85 18.81
N ASN A 454 16.03 -20.09 17.98
CA ASN A 454 15.60 -18.73 18.33
C ASN A 454 14.48 -18.76 19.40
N ASP A 455 14.58 -17.91 20.42
CA ASP A 455 13.61 -17.76 21.51
C ASP A 455 12.81 -16.43 21.45
N SER A 456 12.82 -15.75 20.30
CA SER A 456 12.05 -14.53 20.03
C SER A 456 10.53 -14.74 20.02
N TYR A 457 9.79 -13.63 20.21
CA TYR A 457 8.33 -13.63 20.19
C TYR A 457 7.76 -14.28 18.91
N TYR A 458 8.19 -13.84 17.72
CA TYR A 458 7.64 -14.35 16.46
C TYR A 458 8.17 -15.74 16.07
N HIS A 459 9.28 -16.21 16.63
CA HIS A 459 9.71 -17.60 16.43
C HIS A 459 8.94 -18.58 17.32
N ILE A 460 8.59 -18.17 18.55
CA ILE A 460 7.85 -19.00 19.51
C ILE A 460 6.34 -18.97 19.25
N TRP A 461 5.74 -17.79 19.12
CA TRP A 461 4.27 -17.62 19.14
C TRP A 461 3.60 -17.50 17.76
N ASP A 462 4.37 -17.40 16.66
CA ASP A 462 3.86 -17.37 15.28
C ASP A 462 4.48 -18.48 14.42
N ASN A 463 3.82 -18.80 13.30
CA ASN A 463 4.20 -19.83 12.34
C ASN A 463 4.43 -21.20 13.02
N ARG A 464 3.48 -21.61 13.87
CA ARG A 464 3.47 -22.90 14.58
C ARG A 464 2.18 -23.68 14.33
N ASN A 465 2.28 -25.00 14.36
CA ASN A 465 1.14 -25.92 14.28
C ASN A 465 1.02 -26.67 15.61
N VAL A 466 0.25 -26.09 16.53
CA VAL A 466 -0.06 -26.67 17.84
C VAL A 466 -1.31 -27.55 17.76
N PRO A 467 -1.45 -28.58 18.63
CA PRO A 467 -2.61 -29.48 18.60
C PRO A 467 -3.96 -28.76 18.73
N SER A 468 -4.99 -29.28 18.06
CA SER A 468 -6.33 -28.67 17.95
C SER A 468 -7.09 -28.46 19.27
N PHE A 469 -6.61 -29.01 20.39
CA PHE A 469 -7.16 -28.77 21.73
C PHE A 469 -6.56 -27.55 22.43
N VAL A 470 -5.52 -26.94 21.86
CA VAL A 470 -4.95 -25.66 22.32
C VAL A 470 -5.78 -24.53 21.72
N THR A 471 -6.66 -23.94 22.52
CA THR A 471 -7.63 -22.90 22.09
C THR A 471 -7.33 -21.51 22.62
N SER A 472 -6.15 -21.30 23.19
CA SER A 472 -5.66 -20.00 23.67
C SER A 472 -4.14 -19.96 23.51
N LEU A 473 -3.57 -18.76 23.47
CA LEU A 473 -2.13 -18.52 23.54
C LEU A 473 -1.63 -18.51 25.00
N GLU A 474 -2.53 -18.52 25.99
CA GLU A 474 -2.20 -18.44 27.42
C GLU A 474 -2.12 -19.79 28.13
N GLY A 475 -1.44 -19.79 29.29
CA GLY A 475 -1.35 -20.92 30.21
C GLY A 475 -0.28 -21.96 29.86
N ASP A 476 -0.01 -22.87 30.80
CA ASP A 476 1.12 -23.81 30.75
C ASP A 476 1.11 -24.72 29.52
N ILE A 477 -0.09 -25.11 29.04
CA ILE A 477 -0.25 -25.99 27.86
C ILE A 477 0.10 -25.26 26.56
N ALA A 478 -0.36 -24.01 26.39
CA ALA A 478 0.01 -23.19 25.25
C ALA A 478 1.52 -22.93 25.29
N ASN A 479 2.02 -22.43 26.42
CA ASN A 479 3.44 -22.16 26.64
C ASN A 479 4.33 -23.38 26.30
N ALA A 480 3.98 -24.57 26.78
CA ALA A 480 4.74 -25.80 26.50
C ALA A 480 4.64 -26.29 25.05
N THR A 481 3.54 -26.02 24.34
CA THR A 481 3.36 -26.46 22.94
C THR A 481 3.96 -25.46 21.93
N PHE A 482 3.89 -24.16 22.19
CA PHE A 482 4.56 -23.15 21.38
C PHE A 482 6.09 -23.20 21.52
N HIS A 483 6.64 -23.51 22.70
CA HIS A 483 8.09 -23.72 22.88
C HIS A 483 8.60 -25.12 22.44
N HIS A 484 7.74 -26.02 21.97
CA HIS A 484 8.19 -27.35 21.52
C HIS A 484 8.77 -27.28 20.10
N PRO A 485 9.99 -27.75 19.80
CA PRO A 485 10.61 -27.58 18.49
C PRO A 485 9.79 -28.19 17.35
N ASP A 486 9.19 -29.36 17.58
CA ASP A 486 8.41 -30.07 16.56
C ASP A 486 7.06 -29.41 16.18
N THR A 487 6.67 -28.30 16.84
CA THR A 487 5.50 -27.49 16.41
C THR A 487 5.90 -26.33 15.48
N ALA A 488 7.18 -26.02 15.32
CA ALA A 488 7.65 -24.96 14.45
C ALA A 488 7.42 -25.31 12.97
N LEU A 489 6.73 -24.43 12.24
CA LEU A 489 6.58 -24.60 10.79
C LEU A 489 7.87 -24.19 10.07
N TYR A 490 8.29 -25.02 9.13
CA TYR A 490 9.48 -24.82 8.31
C TYR A 490 9.13 -25.02 6.84
N GLU A 491 8.82 -26.26 6.44
CA GLU A 491 8.49 -26.62 5.05
C GLU A 491 7.01 -26.39 4.72
N GLN A 492 6.72 -26.02 3.47
CA GLN A 492 5.33 -25.92 2.98
C GLN A 492 4.65 -27.30 2.88
N TYR A 493 3.33 -27.35 3.05
CA TYR A 493 2.56 -28.58 2.87
C TYR A 493 2.12 -28.75 1.41
N LEU A 494 1.98 -30.01 0.99
CA LEU A 494 1.32 -30.37 -0.26
C LEU A 494 -0.12 -29.82 -0.29
N ASN A 495 -0.43 -28.97 -1.26
CA ASN A 495 -1.74 -28.31 -1.40
C ASN A 495 -2.13 -28.22 -2.88
N SER A 496 -3.42 -28.20 -3.17
CA SER A 496 -3.97 -27.99 -4.51
C SER A 496 -5.31 -27.28 -4.46
N ILE A 497 -5.51 -26.36 -5.41
CA ILE A 497 -6.60 -25.37 -5.42
C ILE A 497 -7.25 -25.35 -6.80
N ILE A 498 -8.58 -25.25 -6.85
CA ILE A 498 -9.35 -25.04 -8.08
C ILE A 498 -9.43 -23.54 -8.35
N THR A 499 -9.20 -23.13 -9.61
CA THR A 499 -9.27 -21.72 -10.05
C THR A 499 -10.24 -21.50 -11.21
N VAL A 500 -10.58 -22.56 -11.93
CA VAL A 500 -11.63 -22.59 -12.97
C VAL A 500 -12.46 -23.87 -12.76
N PRO A 501 -13.79 -23.82 -12.61
CA PRO A 501 -14.63 -22.61 -12.64
C PRO A 501 -14.28 -21.60 -11.54
N GLN A 502 -14.53 -20.31 -11.81
CA GLN A 502 -14.22 -19.20 -10.90
C GLN A 502 -15.33 -19.00 -9.85
N GLN A 503 -15.00 -18.27 -8.79
CA GLN A 503 -15.97 -17.80 -7.79
C GLN A 503 -17.04 -16.93 -8.46
N SER A 504 -18.30 -17.36 -8.29
CA SER A 504 -19.48 -16.78 -8.93
C SER A 504 -19.47 -16.79 -10.48
N GLU A 505 -18.68 -17.68 -11.12
CA GLU A 505 -18.79 -17.95 -12.55
C GLU A 505 -20.19 -18.48 -12.87
N ASN A 506 -20.92 -17.80 -13.77
CA ASN A 506 -22.24 -18.24 -14.22
C ASN A 506 -22.17 -19.04 -15.52
N ILE A 507 -22.96 -20.12 -15.59
CA ILE A 507 -23.25 -20.86 -16.82
C ILE A 507 -24.77 -20.92 -16.99
N ALA A 508 -25.30 -20.20 -17.98
CA ALA A 508 -26.72 -20.23 -18.32
C ALA A 508 -27.11 -21.62 -18.86
N LEU A 509 -28.26 -22.15 -18.41
CA LEU A 509 -28.67 -23.53 -18.73
C LEU A 509 -28.89 -23.77 -20.24
N GLN A 510 -29.17 -22.71 -21.01
CA GLN A 510 -29.28 -22.77 -22.48
C GLN A 510 -27.96 -23.12 -23.19
N ASP A 511 -26.81 -22.83 -22.56
CA ASP A 511 -25.48 -23.06 -23.11
C ASP A 511 -24.91 -24.45 -22.75
N VAL A 512 -25.70 -25.26 -22.03
CA VAL A 512 -25.38 -26.62 -21.60
C VAL A 512 -25.78 -27.61 -22.71
N GLN A 513 -24.85 -27.88 -23.61
CA GLN A 513 -25.04 -28.81 -24.72
C GLN A 513 -24.27 -30.11 -24.46
N LYS A 514 -24.95 -31.25 -24.47
CA LYS A 514 -24.32 -32.55 -24.22
C LYS A 514 -23.21 -32.85 -25.25
N GLY A 515 -22.01 -33.19 -24.77
CA GLY A 515 -20.80 -33.33 -25.59
C GLY A 515 -20.00 -32.03 -25.76
N LYS A 516 -20.36 -30.94 -25.07
CA LYS A 516 -19.52 -29.75 -24.91
C LYS A 516 -18.61 -29.95 -23.71
N GLU A 517 -17.30 -29.91 -23.94
CA GLU A 517 -16.30 -30.04 -22.89
C GLU A 517 -16.15 -28.73 -22.09
N TYR A 518 -15.94 -28.86 -20.78
CA TYR A 518 -15.53 -27.79 -19.87
C TYR A 518 -14.15 -28.14 -19.28
N ARG A 519 -13.24 -27.16 -19.23
CA ARG A 519 -11.88 -27.34 -18.72
C ARG A 519 -11.76 -26.82 -17.29
N ILE A 520 -11.84 -27.72 -16.32
CA ILE A 520 -11.51 -27.44 -14.91
C ILE A 520 -10.00 -27.18 -14.82
N LYS A 521 -9.57 -26.17 -14.06
CA LYS A 521 -8.15 -25.80 -13.92
C LYS A 521 -7.81 -25.43 -12.47
N GLY A 522 -6.52 -25.49 -12.17
CA GLY A 522 -5.99 -24.97 -10.92
C GLY A 522 -4.47 -25.03 -10.83
N PHE A 523 -3.96 -24.84 -9.62
CA PHE A 523 -2.54 -25.01 -9.30
C PHE A 523 -2.35 -25.96 -8.11
N ALA A 524 -1.12 -26.46 -7.96
CA ALA A 524 -0.69 -27.26 -6.82
C ALA A 524 0.79 -27.02 -6.51
N PHE A 525 1.14 -27.08 -5.23
CA PHE A 525 2.48 -26.82 -4.71
C PHE A 525 2.82 -27.75 -3.54
N ASN A 526 4.10 -27.79 -3.14
CA ASN A 526 4.61 -28.61 -2.06
C ASN A 526 5.89 -28.01 -1.45
N GLY A 527 6.25 -28.42 -0.23
CA GLY A 527 7.54 -28.11 0.40
C GLY A 527 8.68 -29.01 -0.07
N CYS A 528 9.82 -28.96 0.64
CA CYS A 528 11.08 -29.69 0.38
C CYS A 528 11.76 -29.44 -0.99
N GLY A 529 11.03 -28.89 -1.96
CA GLY A 529 11.32 -29.04 -3.39
C GLY A 529 10.83 -30.37 -3.97
N ASP A 530 9.89 -31.06 -3.31
CA ASP A 530 9.36 -32.35 -3.77
C ASP A 530 8.29 -32.18 -4.85
N GLN A 531 8.50 -32.84 -6.00
CA GLN A 531 7.58 -32.77 -7.14
C GLN A 531 6.13 -33.17 -6.77
N VAL A 532 5.16 -32.37 -7.22
CA VAL A 532 3.75 -32.79 -7.30
C VAL A 532 3.60 -33.88 -8.38
N LYS A 533 3.49 -35.13 -7.95
CA LYS A 533 3.64 -36.34 -8.75
C LYS A 533 2.35 -36.80 -9.44
N LYS A 534 1.19 -36.45 -8.88
CA LYS A 534 -0.15 -36.73 -9.43
C LYS A 534 -1.15 -35.72 -8.87
N ILE A 535 -2.13 -35.32 -9.68
CA ILE A 535 -3.28 -34.52 -9.25
C ILE A 535 -4.55 -35.21 -9.77
N GLU A 536 -5.60 -35.23 -8.96
CA GLU A 536 -6.87 -35.91 -9.26
C GLU A 536 -8.05 -35.03 -8.89
N VAL A 537 -9.10 -35.04 -9.72
CA VAL A 537 -10.39 -34.37 -9.46
C VAL A 537 -11.52 -35.40 -9.41
N THR A 538 -12.46 -35.22 -8.49
CA THR A 538 -13.72 -35.98 -8.42
C THR A 538 -14.92 -35.07 -8.71
N LEU A 539 -15.95 -35.65 -9.33
CA LEU A 539 -17.29 -35.07 -9.52
C LEU A 539 -18.40 -35.85 -8.77
N ASP A 540 -18.06 -36.92 -8.02
CA ASP A 540 -19.05 -37.85 -7.44
C ASP A 540 -18.91 -38.07 -5.91
N GLU A 541 -18.34 -37.08 -5.21
CA GLU A 541 -17.91 -37.14 -3.79
C GLU A 541 -16.78 -38.13 -3.47
N GLY A 542 -15.92 -38.44 -4.45
CA GLY A 542 -14.65 -39.15 -4.26
C GLY A 542 -14.72 -40.65 -4.48
N LYS A 543 -15.80 -41.14 -5.10
CA LYS A 543 -15.98 -42.55 -5.48
C LYS A 543 -15.14 -42.87 -6.72
N THR A 544 -15.03 -41.93 -7.65
CA THR A 544 -14.13 -41.98 -8.81
C THR A 544 -13.26 -40.73 -8.90
N TRP A 545 -12.10 -40.84 -9.55
CA TRP A 545 -11.09 -39.79 -9.60
C TRP A 545 -10.50 -39.70 -11.01
N LEU A 546 -10.66 -38.53 -11.62
CA LEU A 546 -10.15 -38.18 -12.95
C LEU A 546 -8.71 -37.68 -12.83
N TYR A 547 -7.82 -38.21 -13.66
CA TYR A 547 -6.41 -37.81 -13.70
C TYR A 547 -6.27 -36.42 -14.33
N CYS A 548 -5.59 -35.50 -13.65
CA CYS A 548 -5.36 -34.14 -14.14
C CYS A 548 -3.98 -34.01 -14.81
N ILE A 549 -3.95 -33.39 -15.99
CA ILE A 549 -2.74 -33.12 -16.76
C ILE A 549 -2.01 -31.93 -16.15
N ARG A 550 -0.73 -32.10 -15.81
CA ARG A 550 0.10 -31.05 -15.20
C ARG A 550 0.93 -30.31 -16.24
N THR A 551 1.09 -29.01 -16.02
CA THR A 551 2.01 -28.13 -16.74
C THR A 551 2.93 -27.46 -15.72
N PHE A 552 4.21 -27.35 -16.05
CA PHE A 552 5.25 -26.74 -15.25
C PHE A 552 5.86 -25.54 -16.00
N PRO A 553 6.57 -24.63 -15.30
CA PRO A 553 7.45 -23.66 -15.94
C PRO A 553 8.48 -24.32 -16.86
N ASP A 554 9.03 -23.53 -17.78
CA ASP A 554 9.88 -23.99 -18.89
C ASP A 554 11.13 -24.80 -18.46
N ALA A 555 11.69 -24.46 -17.30
CA ALA A 555 12.79 -25.16 -16.64
C ALA A 555 12.49 -25.27 -15.13
N PRO A 556 11.78 -26.32 -14.67
CA PRO A 556 11.30 -26.42 -13.29
C PRO A 556 12.22 -27.25 -12.39
N ILE A 557 13.17 -28.00 -12.96
CA ILE A 557 14.05 -28.93 -12.24
C ILE A 557 15.33 -28.21 -11.80
N ARG A 558 15.53 -28.04 -10.49
CA ARG A 558 16.82 -27.70 -9.87
C ARG A 558 17.51 -28.96 -9.34
N HIS A 559 18.84 -28.98 -9.36
CA HIS A 559 19.67 -30.03 -8.75
C HIS A 559 19.29 -31.48 -9.13
N GLY A 560 18.67 -31.69 -10.29
CA GLY A 560 18.18 -32.98 -10.78
C GLY A 560 16.90 -33.51 -10.11
N THR A 561 16.54 -33.05 -8.91
CA THR A 561 15.39 -33.59 -8.14
C THR A 561 14.48 -32.54 -7.50
N LYS A 562 14.91 -31.28 -7.39
CA LYS A 562 14.17 -30.21 -6.70
C LYS A 562 13.22 -29.50 -7.66
N PHE A 563 12.01 -29.21 -7.20
CA PHE A 563 10.99 -28.42 -7.88
C PHE A 563 10.56 -27.27 -6.97
N TRP A 564 11.16 -26.09 -7.15
CA TRP A 564 10.88 -24.92 -6.29
C TRP A 564 9.65 -24.11 -6.72
N THR A 565 8.97 -24.52 -7.78
CA THR A 565 7.80 -23.82 -8.34
C THR A 565 6.53 -24.66 -8.13
N TRP A 566 5.39 -23.97 -8.09
CA TRP A 566 4.10 -24.62 -8.30
C TRP A 566 4.00 -25.26 -9.70
N CYS A 567 3.04 -26.16 -9.85
CA CYS A 567 2.58 -26.64 -11.15
C CYS A 567 1.12 -26.22 -11.36
N PHE A 568 0.75 -25.98 -12.61
CA PHE A 568 -0.64 -25.77 -13.02
C PHE A 568 -1.20 -27.10 -13.51
N TRP A 569 -2.51 -27.27 -13.41
CA TRP A 569 -3.18 -28.49 -13.84
C TRP A 569 -4.52 -28.21 -14.50
N HIS A 570 -4.97 -29.15 -15.35
CA HIS A 570 -6.32 -29.15 -15.88
C HIS A 570 -6.88 -30.55 -16.09
N VAL A 571 -8.22 -30.63 -16.20
CA VAL A 571 -8.94 -31.80 -16.69
C VAL A 571 -10.15 -31.34 -17.51
N ASP A 572 -10.43 -32.04 -18.59
CA ASP A 572 -11.57 -31.77 -19.48
C ASP A 572 -12.70 -32.76 -19.16
N VAL A 573 -13.92 -32.25 -18.97
CA VAL A 573 -15.11 -33.02 -18.56
C VAL A 573 -16.33 -32.60 -19.39
N ASP A 574 -17.39 -33.43 -19.49
CA ASP A 574 -18.64 -32.98 -20.11
C ASP A 574 -19.31 -31.92 -19.22
N ILE A 575 -19.77 -30.82 -19.81
CA ILE A 575 -20.42 -29.72 -19.08
C ILE A 575 -21.69 -30.18 -18.33
N GLY A 576 -22.38 -31.21 -18.83
CA GLY A 576 -23.53 -31.82 -18.15
C GLY A 576 -23.13 -32.63 -16.92
N ASP A 577 -22.00 -33.34 -16.97
CA ASP A 577 -21.47 -34.09 -15.82
C ASP A 577 -20.96 -33.12 -14.73
N LEU A 578 -20.33 -32.01 -15.14
CA LEU A 578 -19.90 -30.93 -14.23
C LEU A 578 -21.09 -30.25 -13.51
N ILE A 579 -22.17 -29.97 -14.23
CA ILE A 579 -23.36 -29.30 -13.66
C ILE A 579 -24.22 -30.26 -12.83
N ALA A 580 -24.18 -31.57 -13.11
CA ALA A 580 -24.82 -32.60 -12.30
C ALA A 580 -24.00 -33.01 -11.05
N ALA A 581 -22.75 -32.54 -10.92
CA ALA A 581 -21.88 -32.87 -9.79
C ALA A 581 -22.37 -32.18 -8.49
N PRO A 582 -22.51 -32.89 -7.36
CA PRO A 582 -22.79 -32.25 -6.06
C PRO A 582 -21.62 -31.37 -5.58
N SER A 583 -20.40 -31.72 -5.96
CA SER A 583 -19.22 -30.85 -5.84
C SER A 583 -18.10 -31.28 -6.78
N VAL A 584 -17.20 -30.34 -7.07
CA VAL A 584 -15.90 -30.56 -7.71
C VAL A 584 -14.85 -30.52 -6.62
N ARG A 585 -14.10 -31.61 -6.40
CA ARG A 585 -13.06 -31.67 -5.36
C ARG A 585 -11.72 -32.12 -5.96
N VAL A 586 -10.62 -31.48 -5.55
CA VAL A 586 -9.25 -31.80 -6.00
C VAL A 586 -8.36 -32.33 -4.87
N ARG A 587 -7.43 -33.22 -5.21
CA ARG A 587 -6.31 -33.61 -4.36
C ARG A 587 -5.00 -33.79 -5.15
N ALA A 588 -3.88 -33.44 -4.53
CA ALA A 588 -2.54 -33.71 -5.03
C ALA A 588 -1.85 -34.84 -4.26
N TRP A 589 -0.84 -35.45 -4.89
CA TRP A 589 0.08 -36.44 -4.31
C TRP A 589 1.54 -36.05 -4.60
N ASP A 590 2.44 -36.25 -3.63
CA ASP A 590 3.87 -35.96 -3.75
C ASP A 590 4.72 -37.17 -4.21
N VAL A 591 6.05 -37.01 -4.27
CA VAL A 591 6.98 -38.10 -4.60
C VAL A 591 6.97 -39.26 -3.59
N LYS A 592 6.74 -38.96 -2.31
CA LYS A 592 6.66 -39.88 -1.16
C LYS A 592 5.33 -40.65 -1.11
N MET A 593 4.37 -40.32 -1.98
CA MET A 593 2.98 -40.83 -2.00
C MET A 593 2.12 -40.38 -0.81
N LEU A 594 2.42 -39.22 -0.22
CA LEU A 594 1.54 -38.50 0.69
C LEU A 594 0.47 -37.73 -0.10
N SER A 595 -0.68 -37.48 0.52
CA SER A 595 -1.85 -36.83 -0.09
C SER A 595 -2.52 -35.88 0.91
N GLN A 596 -3.27 -34.91 0.40
CA GLN A 596 -4.11 -34.01 1.19
C GLN A 596 -5.23 -34.75 1.95
N PRO A 597 -5.55 -34.35 3.20
CA PRO A 597 -6.59 -34.97 4.02
C PRO A 597 -8.00 -34.61 3.53
N GLU A 598 -8.96 -35.49 3.82
CA GLU A 598 -10.39 -35.27 3.52
C GLU A 598 -11.10 -34.47 4.61
N THR A 599 -10.63 -34.56 5.86
CA THR A 599 -11.15 -33.81 7.00
C THR A 599 -10.23 -32.64 7.32
N MET A 600 -10.82 -31.45 7.51
CA MET A 600 -10.15 -30.23 7.91
C MET A 600 -9.69 -30.33 9.37
N THR A 601 -8.45 -29.91 9.67
CA THR A 601 -7.88 -29.94 11.03
C THR A 601 -7.62 -28.52 11.52
N TRP A 602 -8.34 -28.10 12.55
CA TRP A 602 -8.23 -26.76 13.13
C TRP A 602 -7.02 -26.62 14.09
N ASN A 603 -6.45 -25.43 14.15
CA ASN A 603 -5.44 -25.01 15.13
C ASN A 603 -5.57 -23.50 15.39
N ILE A 604 -5.15 -23.02 16.56
CA ILE A 604 -5.40 -21.64 17.04
C ILE A 604 -4.84 -20.52 16.15
N LEU A 605 -3.73 -20.76 15.43
CA LEU A 605 -3.17 -19.78 14.48
C LEU A 605 -3.82 -19.84 13.09
N GLY A 606 -4.63 -20.87 12.82
CA GLY A 606 -5.22 -21.10 11.50
C GLY A 606 -4.21 -21.47 10.41
N SER A 607 -3.07 -22.06 10.80
CA SER A 607 -1.96 -22.38 9.90
C SER A 607 -2.17 -23.70 9.14
N MET A 608 -1.53 -23.80 7.97
CA MET A 608 -1.33 -25.00 7.15
C MET A 608 -2.60 -25.75 6.72
N ASN A 609 -3.69 -25.03 6.44
CA ASN A 609 -4.89 -25.66 5.88
C ASN A 609 -4.62 -26.22 4.47
N ASN A 610 -4.51 -27.54 4.37
CA ASN A 610 -4.34 -28.26 3.11
C ASN A 610 -5.43 -29.30 2.82
N VAL A 611 -6.60 -29.23 3.46
CA VAL A 611 -7.73 -30.13 3.15
C VAL A 611 -8.06 -30.08 1.66
N GLN A 612 -8.53 -31.20 1.11
CA GLN A 612 -8.95 -31.28 -0.31
C GLN A 612 -9.90 -30.14 -0.66
N TYR A 613 -9.55 -29.34 -1.68
CA TYR A 613 -10.29 -28.11 -2.02
C TYR A 613 -11.57 -28.45 -2.79
N VAL A 614 -12.69 -27.81 -2.43
CA VAL A 614 -14.04 -28.13 -2.93
C VAL A 614 -14.70 -26.88 -3.51
N VAL A 615 -15.16 -26.96 -4.76
CA VAL A 615 -16.05 -25.98 -5.39
C VAL A 615 -17.43 -26.63 -5.57
N LYS A 616 -18.52 -25.89 -5.38
CA LYS A 616 -19.90 -26.41 -5.49
C LYS A 616 -20.68 -25.63 -6.54
N PRO A 617 -21.40 -26.29 -7.47
CA PRO A 617 -22.42 -25.62 -8.27
C PRO A 617 -23.65 -25.28 -7.42
N GLU A 618 -24.23 -24.11 -7.65
CA GLU A 618 -25.46 -23.60 -7.05
C GLU A 618 -26.43 -23.19 -8.17
N MET A 619 -27.68 -23.63 -8.09
CA MET A 619 -28.71 -23.37 -9.10
C MET A 619 -29.49 -22.09 -8.76
N VAL A 620 -29.29 -21.02 -9.55
CA VAL A 620 -30.06 -19.78 -9.44
C VAL A 620 -31.25 -19.82 -10.40
N ASN A 621 -32.44 -19.52 -9.87
CA ASN A 621 -33.71 -19.55 -10.59
C ASN A 621 -34.36 -18.15 -10.59
N ASP A 622 -33.74 -17.23 -11.31
CA ASP A 622 -34.21 -15.86 -11.55
C ASP A 622 -34.86 -15.73 -12.94
N GLU A 623 -34.80 -14.55 -13.57
CA GLU A 623 -35.30 -14.33 -14.94
C GLU A 623 -34.50 -15.10 -16.02
N SER A 624 -33.31 -15.64 -15.71
CA SER A 624 -32.46 -16.39 -16.64
C SER A 624 -31.69 -17.51 -15.90
N PRO A 625 -32.36 -18.66 -15.65
CA PRO A 625 -31.82 -19.75 -14.84
C PRO A 625 -30.42 -20.21 -15.26
N HIS A 626 -29.52 -20.24 -14.27
CA HIS A 626 -28.09 -20.46 -14.46
C HIS A 626 -27.47 -21.18 -13.25
N ILE A 627 -26.31 -21.78 -13.47
CA ILE A 627 -25.46 -22.36 -12.43
C ILE A 627 -24.39 -21.35 -12.04
N LEU A 628 -24.26 -21.04 -10.75
CA LEU A 628 -23.09 -20.36 -10.18
C LEU A 628 -22.12 -21.38 -9.60
N PHE A 629 -20.82 -21.16 -9.74
CA PHE A 629 -19.82 -21.95 -8.99
C PHE A 629 -19.35 -21.19 -7.74
N ARG A 630 -19.42 -21.85 -6.59
CA ARG A 630 -18.99 -21.29 -5.30
C ARG A 630 -17.73 -21.99 -4.81
N HIS A 631 -16.73 -21.20 -4.47
CA HIS A 631 -15.54 -21.66 -3.75
C HIS A 631 -15.88 -21.86 -2.26
N PRO A 632 -15.01 -22.50 -1.43
CA PRO A 632 -15.27 -22.65 0.00
C PRO A 632 -15.55 -21.30 0.65
N VAL A 633 -14.69 -20.32 0.33
CA VAL A 633 -14.72 -18.97 0.87
C VAL A 633 -14.37 -17.97 -0.23
N GLU A 634 -14.92 -16.77 -0.09
CA GLU A 634 -14.49 -15.57 -0.79
C GLU A 634 -13.44 -14.84 0.08
N PRO A 635 -12.38 -14.23 -0.47
CA PRO A 635 -11.37 -13.48 0.30
C PRO A 635 -11.90 -12.41 1.26
N GLY A 636 -11.05 -11.96 2.20
CA GLY A 636 -11.36 -10.86 3.11
C GLY A 636 -12.65 -11.06 3.88
N ASN A 637 -13.60 -10.13 3.73
CA ASN A 637 -14.92 -10.19 4.39
C ASN A 637 -16.07 -10.59 3.46
N GLY A 638 -15.79 -10.95 2.20
CA GLY A 638 -16.81 -11.45 1.25
C GLY A 638 -17.53 -12.71 1.74
N THR A 639 -18.85 -12.79 1.52
CA THR A 639 -19.72 -13.85 2.06
C THR A 639 -20.21 -14.86 1.01
N GLY A 640 -19.79 -14.69 -0.26
CA GLY A 640 -20.22 -15.49 -1.41
C GLY A 640 -19.71 -16.93 -1.47
N GLY A 641 -18.95 -17.41 -0.48
CA GLY A 641 -18.49 -18.80 -0.41
C GLY A 641 -19.60 -19.80 -0.01
N TRP A 642 -19.43 -21.09 -0.33
CA TRP A 642 -20.38 -22.11 0.09
C TRP A 642 -20.26 -22.49 1.57
N MET A 643 -19.08 -22.31 2.19
CA MET A 643 -18.96 -22.46 3.64
C MET A 643 -19.70 -21.34 4.35
N LYS A 644 -20.35 -21.68 5.46
CA LYS A 644 -21.00 -20.74 6.38
C LYS A 644 -20.39 -20.92 7.76
N ALA A 645 -20.51 -19.91 8.62
CA ALA A 645 -19.99 -19.95 9.97
C ALA A 645 -20.65 -21.10 10.77
N SER A 646 -19.90 -21.75 11.65
CA SER A 646 -20.40 -22.79 12.55
C SER A 646 -21.43 -22.23 13.55
N ALA A 647 -22.22 -23.10 14.17
CA ALA A 647 -23.15 -22.70 15.23
C ALA A 647 -22.42 -21.99 16.39
N GLU A 648 -21.22 -22.46 16.77
CA GLU A 648 -20.37 -21.82 17.79
C GLU A 648 -20.08 -20.35 17.44
N ASN A 649 -19.64 -20.08 16.20
CA ASN A 649 -19.38 -18.72 15.74
C ASN A 649 -20.67 -17.87 15.66
N GLN A 650 -21.79 -18.45 15.19
CA GLN A 650 -23.07 -17.75 15.05
C GLN A 650 -23.65 -17.34 16.41
N ILE A 651 -23.50 -18.19 17.44
CA ILE A 651 -23.88 -17.88 18.82
C ILE A 651 -23.02 -16.73 19.34
N ALA A 652 -21.69 -16.82 19.21
CA ALA A 652 -20.75 -15.78 19.62
C ALA A 652 -20.93 -14.43 18.88
N ASP A 653 -21.57 -14.43 17.70
CA ASP A 653 -21.93 -13.21 16.96
C ASP A 653 -23.32 -12.66 17.34
N ALA A 654 -24.24 -13.51 17.81
CA ALA A 654 -25.50 -13.06 18.40
C ALA A 654 -25.27 -12.41 19.77
N GLU A 655 -24.45 -13.04 20.63
CA GLU A 655 -24.04 -12.52 21.94
C GLU A 655 -23.40 -11.12 21.84
N LYS A 656 -22.57 -10.88 20.81
CA LYS A 656 -21.96 -9.56 20.55
C LYS A 656 -22.95 -8.47 20.10
N GLN A 657 -24.19 -8.82 19.77
CA GLN A 657 -25.21 -7.87 19.32
C GLN A 657 -26.30 -7.58 20.36
N THR A 658 -26.45 -8.40 21.40
CA THR A 658 -27.56 -8.26 22.37
C THR A 658 -27.33 -7.22 23.47
N ASP A 659 -26.08 -6.99 23.86
CA ASP A 659 -25.76 -6.26 25.10
C ASP A 659 -25.59 -4.73 24.88
N ALA A 660 -25.81 -4.25 23.66
CA ALA A 660 -25.61 -2.85 23.29
C ALA A 660 -26.64 -1.90 23.94
N PRO A 661 -26.22 -0.85 24.69
CA PRO A 661 -27.13 0.09 25.32
C PRO A 661 -28.07 0.80 24.33
N ASP A 662 -29.34 0.91 24.70
CA ASP A 662 -30.46 1.52 23.95
C ASP A 662 -30.26 3.03 23.62
N LYS A 663 -29.12 3.62 24.01
CA LYS A 663 -28.73 5.01 23.75
C LYS A 663 -28.30 5.15 22.29
N ARG A 664 -29.08 5.90 21.51
CA ARG A 664 -28.77 6.23 20.12
C ARG A 664 -27.88 7.48 20.00
N PHE A 665 -26.97 7.47 19.03
CA PHE A 665 -26.05 8.57 18.68
C PHE A 665 -26.19 8.96 17.21
N THR A 666 -26.11 10.26 16.92
CA THR A 666 -25.99 10.77 15.54
C THR A 666 -24.55 10.71 15.05
N ARG A 667 -24.32 10.91 13.73
CA ARG A 667 -22.96 11.03 13.19
C ARG A 667 -22.22 12.18 13.85
N GLU A 668 -22.90 13.32 13.94
CA GLU A 668 -22.40 14.56 14.51
C GLU A 668 -22.15 14.46 16.01
N ASP A 669 -22.69 13.45 16.71
CA ASP A 669 -22.31 13.13 18.09
C ASP A 669 -20.94 12.48 18.18
N VAL A 670 -20.67 11.46 17.36
CA VAL A 670 -19.39 10.75 17.38
C VAL A 670 -18.23 11.64 16.91
N GLU A 671 -18.44 12.46 15.87
CA GLU A 671 -17.43 13.33 15.26
C GLU A 671 -16.82 14.41 16.21
N LYS A 672 -17.32 14.55 17.45
CA LYS A 672 -16.75 15.45 18.46
C LYS A 672 -15.58 14.84 19.24
N HIS A 673 -15.40 13.52 19.17
CA HIS A 673 -14.57 12.72 20.07
C HIS A 673 -13.35 12.13 19.33
N ASP A 674 -12.50 13.03 18.80
CA ASP A 674 -11.39 12.74 17.88
C ASP A 674 -9.98 12.78 18.53
N LYS A 675 -9.88 12.77 19.87
CA LYS A 675 -8.66 13.14 20.61
C LYS A 675 -8.12 12.04 21.52
N LYS A 676 -6.89 12.19 22.00
CA LYS A 676 -6.23 11.20 22.88
C LYS A 676 -6.80 11.15 24.31
N ASP A 677 -7.47 12.23 24.70
CA ASP A 677 -8.18 12.46 25.96
C ASP A 677 -9.70 12.26 25.82
N ASP A 678 -10.20 12.07 24.59
CA ASP A 678 -11.61 11.91 24.26
C ASP A 678 -11.75 11.22 22.89
N CYS A 679 -11.70 9.88 22.87
CA CYS A 679 -11.57 9.04 21.68
C CYS A 679 -12.76 8.08 21.54
N TRP A 680 -13.74 8.39 20.69
CA TRP A 680 -14.82 7.43 20.37
C TRP A 680 -14.59 6.73 19.04
N ILE A 681 -14.94 5.44 18.97
CA ILE A 681 -14.85 4.63 17.76
C ILE A 681 -16.18 3.92 17.48
N VAL A 682 -16.41 3.55 16.20
CA VAL A 682 -17.60 2.80 15.77
C VAL A 682 -17.20 1.39 15.31
N VAL A 683 -17.76 0.34 15.93
CA VAL A 683 -17.60 -1.05 15.50
C VAL A 683 -18.99 -1.70 15.44
N ASP A 684 -19.31 -2.40 14.36
CA ASP A 684 -20.60 -3.10 14.15
C ASP A 684 -21.85 -2.20 14.34
N ASN A 685 -21.72 -0.91 14.01
CA ASN A 685 -22.69 0.18 14.24
C ASN A 685 -22.99 0.50 15.71
N GLN A 686 -22.18 -0.01 16.64
CA GLN A 686 -22.14 0.35 18.06
C GLN A 686 -21.05 1.41 18.27
N VAL A 687 -21.18 2.23 19.31
CA VAL A 687 -20.27 3.34 19.63
C VAL A 687 -19.58 3.06 20.97
N TYR A 688 -18.26 3.25 21.02
CA TYR A 688 -17.41 2.90 22.17
C TYR A 688 -16.46 4.03 22.55
N ASP A 689 -16.24 4.24 23.85
CA ASP A 689 -15.19 5.12 24.39
C ASP A 689 -13.87 4.36 24.52
N ALA A 690 -12.99 4.52 23.55
CA ALA A 690 -11.69 3.85 23.52
C ALA A 690 -10.60 4.62 24.28
N THR A 691 -10.90 5.76 24.91
CA THR A 691 -9.92 6.67 25.54
C THR A 691 -9.03 5.94 26.56
N SER A 692 -9.62 5.10 27.41
CA SER A 692 -8.86 4.32 28.40
C SER A 692 -7.95 3.26 27.77
N VAL A 693 -8.38 2.70 26.63
CA VAL A 693 -7.69 1.62 25.88
C VAL A 693 -6.38 2.13 25.27
N LEU A 694 -6.33 3.39 24.83
CA LEU A 694 -5.15 4.03 24.24
C LEU A 694 -3.88 3.88 25.11
N SER A 695 -4.04 3.79 26.43
CA SER A 695 -2.93 3.72 27.39
C SER A 695 -2.26 2.34 27.51
N TRP A 696 -2.93 1.27 27.09
CA TRP A 696 -2.46 -0.12 27.24
C TRP A 696 -2.65 -1.01 26.00
N HIS A 697 -3.28 -0.50 24.94
CA HIS A 697 -3.52 -1.22 23.69
C HIS A 697 -2.23 -1.85 23.12
N PRO A 698 -2.21 -3.16 22.77
CA PRO A 698 -0.99 -3.84 22.31
C PRO A 698 -0.37 -3.25 21.04
N GLY A 699 -1.17 -2.68 20.14
CA GLY A 699 -0.70 -1.94 18.95
C GLY A 699 -0.30 -0.48 19.22
N GLY A 700 -0.29 -0.05 20.49
CA GLY A 700 -0.19 1.35 20.89
C GLY A 700 -1.46 2.15 20.59
N ALA A 701 -1.45 3.44 20.94
CA ALA A 701 -2.60 4.34 20.74
C ALA A 701 -2.90 4.67 19.26
N ALA A 702 -1.87 4.68 18.40
CA ALA A 702 -1.99 5.22 17.04
C ALA A 702 -3.02 4.50 16.15
N PRO A 703 -3.10 3.15 16.12
CA PRO A 703 -4.13 2.45 15.33
C PRO A 703 -5.56 2.83 15.73
N VAL A 704 -5.84 2.97 17.03
CA VAL A 704 -7.16 3.38 17.53
C VAL A 704 -7.46 4.84 17.14
N MET A 705 -6.47 5.73 17.28
CA MET A 705 -6.60 7.14 16.89
C MET A 705 -6.87 7.35 15.39
N MET A 706 -6.55 6.38 14.50
CA MET A 706 -6.93 6.43 13.07
C MET A 706 -8.45 6.30 12.83
N HIS A 707 -9.23 6.06 13.90
CA HIS A 707 -10.68 5.87 13.90
C HIS A 707 -11.41 6.76 14.91
N ALA A 708 -10.70 7.60 15.67
CA ALA A 708 -11.30 8.50 16.64
C ALA A 708 -12.27 9.47 15.94
N GLY A 709 -13.49 9.57 16.44
CA GLY A 709 -14.58 10.36 15.86
C GLY A 709 -15.15 9.83 14.54
N ALA A 710 -14.63 8.72 13.99
CA ALA A 710 -14.88 8.32 12.61
C ALA A 710 -16.09 7.39 12.44
N VAL A 711 -17.09 7.87 11.70
CA VAL A 711 -18.35 7.14 11.42
C VAL A 711 -18.29 6.50 10.03
N HIS A 712 -17.50 5.43 9.89
CA HIS A 712 -17.34 4.67 8.65
C HIS A 712 -17.21 3.16 8.90
N TYR A 713 -17.40 2.34 7.85
CA TYR A 713 -17.36 0.88 7.98
C TYR A 713 -15.95 0.35 8.30
N ASP A 714 -14.90 1.02 7.80
CA ASP A 714 -13.53 0.53 7.89
C ASP A 714 -13.12 0.18 9.33
N THR A 715 -13.52 0.99 10.33
CA THR A 715 -13.24 0.73 11.75
C THR A 715 -13.75 -0.65 12.20
N THR A 716 -14.94 -1.06 11.74
CA THR A 716 -15.51 -2.38 12.01
C THR A 716 -14.69 -3.47 11.33
N GLU A 717 -14.27 -3.21 10.09
CA GLU A 717 -13.48 -4.15 9.29
C GLU A 717 -12.07 -4.36 9.87
N GLU A 718 -11.40 -3.30 10.32
CA GLU A 718 -10.08 -3.40 10.98
C GLU A 718 -10.21 -4.17 12.29
N PHE A 719 -11.25 -3.86 13.08
CA PHE A 719 -11.46 -4.49 14.37
C PHE A 719 -11.65 -6.00 14.21
N ALA A 720 -12.65 -6.41 13.41
CA ALA A 720 -12.98 -7.81 13.16
C ALA A 720 -11.84 -8.61 12.46
N SER A 721 -10.92 -7.93 11.77
CA SER A 721 -9.77 -8.58 11.14
C SER A 721 -8.59 -8.79 12.10
N LEU A 722 -8.35 -7.86 13.02
CA LEU A 722 -7.13 -7.83 13.84
C LEU A 722 -7.32 -8.38 15.27
N HIS A 723 -8.56 -8.51 15.75
CA HIS A 723 -8.86 -8.75 17.17
C HIS A 723 -9.55 -10.08 17.43
N ASP A 724 -9.27 -10.67 18.60
CA ASP A 724 -9.84 -11.93 19.07
C ASP A 724 -11.01 -11.71 20.06
N ASP A 725 -11.59 -12.78 20.57
CA ASP A 725 -12.73 -12.69 21.47
C ASP A 725 -12.41 -12.05 22.84
N TYR A 726 -11.14 -12.03 23.28
CA TYR A 726 -10.71 -11.24 24.45
C TYR A 726 -10.72 -9.73 24.15
N ALA A 727 -10.21 -9.34 22.98
CA ALA A 727 -10.29 -7.96 22.53
C ALA A 727 -11.75 -7.50 22.30
N TYR A 728 -12.66 -8.38 21.84
CA TYR A 728 -14.10 -8.10 21.83
C TYR A 728 -14.68 -7.91 23.24
N GLN A 729 -14.29 -8.72 24.24
CA GLN A 729 -14.68 -8.49 25.64
C GLN A 729 -14.19 -7.13 26.16
N LYS A 730 -12.98 -6.70 25.76
CA LYS A 730 -12.44 -5.39 26.10
C LYS A 730 -13.07 -4.22 25.36
N LEU A 731 -13.48 -4.41 24.11
CA LEU A 731 -14.31 -3.46 23.40
C LEU A 731 -15.67 -3.30 24.10
N HIS A 732 -16.26 -4.40 24.59
CA HIS A 732 -17.53 -4.36 25.31
C HIS A 732 -17.46 -3.58 26.65
N GLU A 733 -16.34 -3.64 27.38
CA GLU A 733 -16.10 -2.78 28.57
C GLU A 733 -16.18 -1.27 28.26
N CYS A 734 -16.03 -0.87 27.00
CA CYS A 734 -16.02 0.52 26.53
C CYS A 734 -17.35 1.00 25.89
N ILE A 735 -18.41 0.19 25.90
CA ILE A 735 -19.62 0.46 25.09
C ILE A 735 -20.47 1.63 25.60
N LEU A 736 -20.89 2.51 24.69
CA LEU A 736 -21.72 3.68 24.96
C LEU A 736 -23.17 3.55 24.45
N GLY A 737 -23.39 2.73 23.41
CA GLY A 737 -24.69 2.51 22.77
C GLY A 737 -24.57 2.29 21.25
N VAL A 738 -25.59 2.68 20.48
CA VAL A 738 -25.69 2.38 19.03
C VAL A 738 -25.84 3.62 18.16
N LEU A 739 -25.44 3.54 16.89
CA LEU A 739 -25.76 4.58 15.90
C LEU A 739 -27.26 4.66 15.59
N ASP A 740 -27.73 5.86 15.26
CA ASP A 740 -29.06 6.08 14.68
C ASP A 740 -29.14 5.53 13.25
N ASP A 741 -30.37 5.42 12.73
CA ASP A 741 -30.60 4.74 11.45
C ASP A 741 -30.10 5.58 10.24
N LYS A 742 -29.87 6.89 10.41
CA LYS A 742 -29.23 7.74 9.40
C LYS A 742 -27.73 7.50 9.34
N ALA A 743 -27.05 7.48 10.48
CA ALA A 743 -25.62 7.20 10.55
C ALA A 743 -25.29 5.79 10.04
N LYS A 744 -26.15 4.81 10.31
CA LYS A 744 -26.09 3.46 9.69
C LYS A 744 -26.24 3.51 8.17
N THR A 745 -27.28 4.19 7.68
CA THR A 745 -27.49 4.36 6.22
C THR A 745 -26.27 5.03 5.56
N HIS A 746 -25.69 6.04 6.19
CA HIS A 746 -24.50 6.72 5.70
C HIS A 746 -23.26 5.79 5.64
N ILE A 747 -23.10 4.88 6.62
CA ILE A 747 -22.04 3.87 6.60
C ILE A 747 -22.23 2.89 5.42
N ASP A 748 -23.45 2.40 5.19
CA ASP A 748 -23.75 1.50 4.06
C ASP A 748 -23.61 2.20 2.69
N GLU A 749 -24.06 3.45 2.56
CA GLU A 749 -23.88 4.28 1.37
C GLU A 749 -22.40 4.55 1.08
N THR A 750 -21.62 4.87 2.12
CA THR A 750 -20.17 5.12 1.98
C THR A 750 -19.42 3.83 1.62
N ARG A 751 -19.80 2.68 2.21
CA ARG A 751 -19.23 1.38 1.83
C ARG A 751 -19.54 1.05 0.37
N GLN A 752 -20.80 1.16 -0.05
CA GLN A 752 -21.20 0.92 -1.45
C GLN A 752 -20.50 1.87 -2.43
N ALA A 753 -20.31 3.15 -2.08
CA ALA A 753 -19.57 4.09 -2.91
C ALA A 753 -18.07 3.74 -3.02
N LYS A 754 -17.46 3.22 -1.95
CA LYS A 754 -16.06 2.75 -1.92
C LYS A 754 -15.89 1.44 -2.70
N GLU A 755 -16.84 0.50 -2.57
CA GLU A 755 -16.92 -0.75 -3.34
C GLU A 755 -17.11 -0.47 -4.85
N ALA A 756 -17.96 0.50 -5.22
CA ALA A 756 -18.19 0.88 -6.61
C ALA A 756 -17.00 1.64 -7.22
N SER A 757 -16.42 2.62 -6.52
CA SER A 757 -15.32 3.45 -7.03
C SER A 757 -13.98 2.72 -7.09
N SER A 758 -13.76 1.67 -6.28
CA SER A 758 -12.59 0.80 -6.40
C SER A 758 -12.65 -0.15 -7.60
N ALA A 759 -13.83 -0.34 -8.21
CA ALA A 759 -14.00 -1.10 -9.46
C ALA A 759 -13.81 -0.25 -10.73
N GLU A 760 -13.85 1.08 -10.63
CA GLU A 760 -13.62 1.97 -11.78
C GLU A 760 -12.16 2.45 -11.85
N VAL A 761 -11.47 2.06 -12.93
CA VAL A 761 -10.23 2.72 -13.38
C VAL A 761 -10.47 3.33 -14.78
N PRO A 762 -11.07 4.54 -14.88
CA PRO A 762 -11.05 5.34 -16.10
C PRO A 762 -9.60 5.77 -16.37
N SER A 763 -9.06 5.49 -17.55
CA SER A 763 -9.24 6.32 -18.75
C SER A 763 -8.62 7.72 -18.62
N ASP A 764 -7.47 7.87 -19.28
CA ASP A 764 -6.87 9.09 -19.85
C ASP A 764 -6.73 10.41 -19.04
N GLN A 765 -7.16 10.47 -17.78
CA GLN A 765 -6.93 11.60 -16.86
C GLN A 765 -6.05 11.24 -15.65
N ALA A 766 -5.41 12.24 -15.04
CA ALA A 766 -4.45 12.05 -13.95
C ALA A 766 -5.09 12.03 -12.57
N LEU A 767 -6.02 12.94 -12.29
CA LEU A 767 -6.65 13.02 -10.97
C LEU A 767 -7.60 11.84 -10.72
N GLN A 768 -7.38 11.19 -9.57
CA GLN A 768 -8.18 10.10 -9.05
C GLN A 768 -8.60 10.48 -7.62
N LYS A 769 -9.87 10.26 -7.26
CA LYS A 769 -10.42 10.83 -6.01
C LYS A 769 -9.91 10.11 -4.76
N HIS A 770 -9.79 8.79 -4.85
CA HIS A 770 -9.43 7.87 -3.76
C HIS A 770 -8.03 7.25 -3.91
N ARG A 771 -7.19 7.82 -4.79
CA ARG A 771 -5.83 7.35 -5.11
C ARG A 771 -4.91 8.54 -5.29
N TRP A 772 -3.70 8.43 -4.74
CA TRP A 772 -2.64 9.40 -4.90
C TRP A 772 -1.78 9.07 -6.12
N VAL A 773 -1.62 10.02 -7.04
CA VAL A 773 -0.75 9.91 -8.22
C VAL A 773 0.45 10.86 -8.09
N PRO A 774 1.63 10.51 -8.63
CA PRO A 774 2.82 11.37 -8.52
C PRO A 774 2.81 12.49 -9.58
N ALA A 775 3.24 13.68 -9.18
CA ALA A 775 3.46 14.84 -10.04
C ALA A 775 4.90 15.34 -9.90
N VAL A 776 5.62 15.51 -11.01
CA VAL A 776 7.05 15.90 -11.00
C VAL A 776 7.20 17.42 -11.13
N LEU A 777 7.88 18.07 -10.17
CA LEU A 777 8.20 19.50 -10.29
C LEU A 777 9.23 19.72 -11.41
N LYS A 778 8.83 20.46 -12.44
CA LYS A 778 9.61 20.71 -13.66
C LYS A 778 10.30 22.08 -13.64
N GLU A 779 9.57 23.12 -13.27
CA GLU A 779 10.03 24.53 -13.24
C GLU A 779 9.50 25.23 -11.97
N ARG A 780 10.28 26.17 -11.43
CA ARG A 780 9.87 27.06 -10.32
C ARG A 780 10.39 28.46 -10.58
N GLU A 781 9.50 29.46 -10.57
CA GLU A 781 9.82 30.86 -10.83
C GLU A 781 9.26 31.78 -9.74
N TRP A 782 10.10 32.65 -9.16
CA TRP A 782 9.71 33.56 -8.08
C TRP A 782 9.10 34.85 -8.65
N ILE A 783 7.81 35.06 -8.39
CA ILE A 783 7.04 36.24 -8.81
C ILE A 783 7.23 37.38 -7.80
N SER A 784 7.31 37.05 -6.51
CA SER A 784 7.58 37.98 -5.41
C SER A 784 8.68 37.43 -4.49
N HIS A 785 9.01 38.16 -3.42
CA HIS A 785 9.91 37.68 -2.37
C HIS A 785 9.40 36.44 -1.61
N ASP A 786 8.09 36.14 -1.69
CA ASP A 786 7.41 35.10 -0.91
C ASP A 786 6.43 34.25 -1.74
N THR A 787 6.34 34.45 -3.05
CA THR A 787 5.40 33.76 -3.92
C THR A 787 6.09 33.30 -5.21
N ALA A 788 5.83 32.06 -5.60
CA ALA A 788 6.37 31.46 -6.83
C ALA A 788 5.29 30.72 -7.63
N GLU A 789 5.48 30.64 -8.94
CA GLU A 789 4.82 29.64 -9.79
C GLU A 789 5.62 28.32 -9.74
N TYR A 790 4.89 27.20 -9.71
CA TYR A 790 5.41 25.84 -9.66
C TYR A 790 4.74 25.03 -10.78
N LYS A 791 5.53 24.59 -11.76
CA LYS A 791 5.03 23.83 -12.91
C LYS A 791 5.28 22.34 -12.70
N PHE A 792 4.22 21.56 -12.73
CA PHE A 792 4.24 20.11 -12.53
C PHE A 792 3.97 19.37 -13.84
N THR A 793 4.56 18.18 -13.98
CA THR A 793 4.28 17.23 -15.06
C THR A 793 3.44 16.08 -14.53
N LEU A 794 2.43 15.66 -15.29
CA LEU A 794 1.55 14.53 -14.98
C LEU A 794 2.28 13.18 -15.11
N PRO A 795 1.70 12.07 -14.59
CA PRO A 795 2.21 10.72 -14.82
C PRO A 795 2.45 10.40 -16.31
N HIS A 796 3.47 9.59 -16.60
CA HIS A 796 3.85 9.24 -17.96
C HIS A 796 2.70 8.57 -18.73
N GLY A 797 2.39 9.09 -19.93
CA GLY A 797 1.28 8.59 -20.76
C GLY A 797 -0.06 9.29 -20.51
N VAL A 798 -0.19 10.04 -19.42
CA VAL A 798 -1.39 10.81 -19.10
C VAL A 798 -1.25 12.24 -19.60
N SER A 799 -2.26 12.73 -20.34
CA SER A 799 -2.25 14.07 -20.94
C SER A 799 -3.18 15.06 -20.24
N TYR A 800 -4.29 14.58 -19.68
CA TYR A 800 -5.30 15.39 -19.02
C TYR A 800 -5.16 15.35 -17.49
N LEU A 801 -5.29 16.50 -16.85
CA LEU A 801 -5.36 16.65 -15.39
C LEU A 801 -6.69 16.11 -14.86
N GLY A 802 -7.81 16.47 -15.49
CA GLY A 802 -9.16 16.05 -15.05
C GLY A 802 -9.76 16.91 -13.93
N LEU A 803 -9.43 18.21 -13.88
CA LEU A 803 -9.93 19.15 -12.87
C LEU A 803 -11.05 20.05 -13.41
N GLY A 804 -12.16 20.19 -12.67
CA GLY A 804 -13.21 21.17 -12.95
C GLY A 804 -12.86 22.57 -12.46
N THR A 805 -13.36 23.62 -13.12
CA THR A 805 -13.24 25.00 -12.61
C THR A 805 -14.03 25.13 -11.30
N CYS A 806 -13.48 25.84 -10.32
CA CYS A 806 -13.90 25.90 -8.91
C CYS A 806 -13.59 24.64 -8.06
N GLN A 807 -12.96 23.63 -8.63
CA GLN A 807 -12.41 22.50 -7.87
C GLN A 807 -10.92 22.69 -7.55
N HIS A 808 -10.44 21.99 -6.53
CA HIS A 808 -9.03 22.00 -6.10
C HIS A 808 -8.43 20.59 -6.10
N ILE A 809 -7.12 20.52 -5.91
CA ILE A 809 -6.32 19.30 -5.81
C ILE A 809 -5.81 19.19 -4.37
N ASP A 810 -5.97 18.01 -3.76
CA ASP A 810 -5.24 17.66 -2.55
C ASP A 810 -3.80 17.32 -2.96
N PHE A 811 -2.81 18.06 -2.45
CA PHE A 811 -1.39 17.71 -2.58
C PHE A 811 -0.91 16.95 -1.35
N GLY A 812 -0.07 15.95 -1.56
CA GLY A 812 0.51 15.08 -0.55
C GLY A 812 2.04 15.08 -0.58
N PHE A 813 2.66 15.06 0.60
CA PHE A 813 4.12 14.88 0.74
C PHE A 813 4.42 13.92 1.88
N HIS A 814 5.29 12.94 1.62
CA HIS A 814 5.51 11.83 2.55
C HIS A 814 6.38 12.26 3.75
N LEU A 815 5.82 12.14 4.96
CA LEU A 815 6.54 12.26 6.23
C LEU A 815 6.70 10.87 6.88
N ARG A 816 7.51 10.81 7.93
CA ARG A 816 7.86 9.56 8.67
C ARG A 816 6.64 8.82 9.23
N ASP A 817 5.60 9.55 9.62
CA ASP A 817 4.42 9.06 10.32
C ASP A 817 3.15 9.02 9.44
N ARG A 818 3.00 9.98 8.52
CA ARG A 818 1.83 10.16 7.64
C ARG A 818 2.19 10.99 6.41
N MET A 819 1.25 11.11 5.48
CA MET A 819 1.31 12.09 4.40
C MET A 819 0.89 13.47 4.92
N LEU A 820 1.71 14.49 4.68
CA LEU A 820 1.33 15.89 4.86
C LEU A 820 0.42 16.30 3.69
N ILE A 821 -0.87 16.51 3.97
CA ILE A 821 -1.87 16.85 2.95
C ILE A 821 -2.25 18.33 3.04
N ARG A 822 -2.29 19.06 1.91
CA ARG A 822 -2.85 20.43 1.82
C ARG A 822 -3.54 20.65 0.45
N PRO A 823 -4.71 21.33 0.41
CA PRO A 823 -5.37 21.65 -0.85
C PRO A 823 -4.71 22.83 -1.58
N TYR A 824 -4.65 22.75 -2.91
CA TYR A 824 -4.21 23.83 -3.80
C TYR A 824 -5.07 23.85 -5.08
N THR A 825 -5.38 25.03 -5.61
CA THR A 825 -6.01 25.17 -6.93
C THR A 825 -4.97 25.55 -7.98
N PRO A 826 -4.84 24.77 -9.08
CA PRO A 826 -4.08 25.16 -10.24
C PRO A 826 -4.56 26.45 -10.89
N THR A 827 -3.60 27.24 -11.37
CA THR A 827 -3.82 28.50 -12.06
C THR A 827 -3.77 28.32 -13.58
N LYS A 828 -3.15 27.24 -14.06
CA LYS A 828 -3.37 26.62 -15.38
C LYS A 828 -3.40 25.08 -15.26
N PRO A 829 -4.18 24.35 -16.08
CA PRO A 829 -5.08 24.84 -17.14
C PRO A 829 -6.33 25.55 -16.58
N VAL A 830 -6.89 26.46 -17.37
CA VAL A 830 -8.12 27.23 -17.05
C VAL A 830 -9.35 26.59 -17.69
N PHE A 831 -9.18 26.00 -18.88
CA PHE A 831 -10.23 25.36 -19.66
C PHE A 831 -10.13 23.83 -19.56
N PRO A 832 -11.14 23.14 -19.00
CA PRO A 832 -11.21 21.69 -19.05
C PRO A 832 -11.41 21.17 -20.48
N ARG A 833 -11.19 19.86 -20.64
CA ARG A 833 -11.20 19.11 -21.91
C ARG A 833 -12.45 19.28 -22.79
N ASP A 834 -13.61 19.58 -22.19
CA ASP A 834 -14.89 19.77 -22.89
C ASP A 834 -15.13 21.21 -23.37
N SER A 835 -14.27 22.15 -22.95
CA SER A 835 -14.32 23.55 -23.36
C SER A 835 -14.21 23.72 -24.87
N ARG A 836 -15.02 24.62 -25.42
CA ARG A 836 -15.05 24.98 -26.86
C ARG A 836 -14.55 26.39 -27.13
N VAL A 837 -13.81 26.95 -26.17
CA VAL A 837 -13.09 28.23 -26.34
C VAL A 837 -11.83 27.96 -27.16
N ASP A 838 -11.46 28.91 -28.01
CA ASP A 838 -10.21 28.91 -28.75
C ASP A 838 -9.20 29.79 -27.98
N ALA A 839 -8.18 29.18 -27.38
CA ALA A 839 -7.14 29.89 -26.64
C ALA A 839 -6.04 30.50 -27.55
N GLY A 840 -6.11 30.28 -28.88
CA GLY A 840 -5.08 30.71 -29.80
C GLY A 840 -3.76 29.95 -29.60
N ASP A 841 -2.65 30.69 -29.47
CA ASP A 841 -1.31 30.10 -29.36
C ASP A 841 -0.96 29.60 -27.93
N ASP A 842 -1.71 29.99 -26.88
CA ASP A 842 -1.45 29.56 -25.49
C ASP A 842 -2.16 28.24 -25.17
N ALA A 843 -1.52 27.14 -25.57
CA ALA A 843 -2.00 25.79 -25.30
C ALA A 843 -2.09 25.45 -23.80
N GLU A 844 -1.29 26.09 -22.92
CA GLU A 844 -1.25 25.76 -21.48
C GLU A 844 -2.52 26.19 -20.74
N LEU A 845 -3.35 27.04 -21.35
CA LEU A 845 -4.69 27.35 -20.85
C LEU A 845 -5.67 26.18 -20.97
N HIS A 846 -5.42 25.18 -21.83
CA HIS A 846 -6.26 23.99 -21.99
C HIS A 846 -5.70 22.76 -21.29
N ASP A 847 -6.59 21.98 -20.70
CA ASP A 847 -6.25 20.64 -20.22
C ASP A 847 -5.94 19.70 -21.40
N GLY A 848 -4.89 18.88 -21.24
CA GLY A 848 -4.31 18.06 -22.31
C GLY A 848 -2.81 18.27 -22.55
N CYS A 849 -2.17 19.26 -21.90
CA CYS A 849 -0.75 19.57 -22.07
C CYS A 849 0.23 18.67 -21.29
N ALA A 850 -0.26 17.64 -20.57
CA ALA A 850 0.54 16.81 -19.65
C ALA A 850 1.28 17.60 -18.52
N THR A 851 0.90 18.86 -18.30
CA THR A 851 1.44 19.73 -17.24
C THR A 851 0.36 20.63 -16.64
N PHE A 852 0.57 21.08 -15.41
CA PHE A 852 -0.25 22.10 -14.76
C PHE A 852 0.61 23.03 -13.89
N GLN A 853 0.07 24.19 -13.51
CA GLN A 853 0.78 25.21 -12.73
C GLN A 853 0.03 25.54 -11.45
N LEU A 854 0.75 25.62 -10.32
CA LEU A 854 0.29 26.25 -9.09
C LEU A 854 0.99 27.60 -8.90
N THR A 855 0.32 28.56 -8.26
CA THR A 855 0.96 29.76 -7.73
C THR A 855 0.80 29.77 -6.22
N VAL A 856 1.90 29.64 -5.47
CA VAL A 856 1.88 29.39 -4.02
C VAL A 856 2.71 30.41 -3.27
N LYS A 857 2.11 30.99 -2.22
CA LYS A 857 2.78 31.85 -1.24
C LYS A 857 3.40 30.99 -0.13
N THR A 858 4.67 31.23 0.14
CA THR A 858 5.46 30.55 1.16
C THR A 858 5.51 31.37 2.44
N TYR A 859 4.97 30.80 3.51
CA TYR A 859 5.05 31.39 4.85
C TYR A 859 6.37 30.97 5.48
N PHE A 860 7.43 31.75 5.26
CA PHE A 860 8.77 31.41 5.76
C PHE A 860 8.84 31.32 7.31
N PRO A 861 9.78 30.53 7.85
CA PRO A 861 10.08 30.52 9.29
C PRO A 861 10.70 31.85 9.76
N ASP A 862 10.50 32.18 11.03
CA ASP A 862 11.11 33.32 11.73
C ASP A 862 11.58 32.91 13.15
N GLU A 863 11.81 33.87 14.06
CA GLU A 863 12.24 33.57 15.45
C GLU A 863 11.08 33.13 16.38
N GLU A 864 9.82 33.33 15.97
CA GLU A 864 8.62 33.00 16.74
C GLU A 864 7.90 31.73 16.22
N GLN A 865 8.00 31.41 14.92
CA GLN A 865 7.27 30.31 14.28
C GLN A 865 8.08 29.50 13.23
N PRO A 866 7.79 28.19 13.06
CA PRO A 866 8.46 27.29 12.11
C PRO A 866 8.08 27.48 10.63
N GLY A 867 7.18 28.42 10.32
CA GLY A 867 6.65 28.64 8.98
C GLY A 867 5.59 27.60 8.53
N GLY A 868 5.03 27.81 7.35
CA GLY A 868 4.03 26.93 6.75
C GLY A 868 4.67 25.68 6.12
N ALA A 869 4.32 24.50 6.61
CA ALA A 869 4.96 23.23 6.24
C ALA A 869 5.04 22.98 4.72
N PHE A 870 3.89 22.82 4.06
CA PHE A 870 3.85 22.41 2.64
C PHE A 870 4.42 23.49 1.70
N SER A 871 4.21 24.78 1.97
CA SER A 871 4.76 25.84 1.11
C SER A 871 6.26 26.11 1.34
N ASN A 872 6.85 25.71 2.48
CA ASN A 872 8.31 25.62 2.62
C ASN A 872 8.87 24.36 1.96
N ILE A 873 8.14 23.24 1.98
CA ILE A 873 8.50 22.05 1.20
C ILE A 873 8.62 22.43 -0.27
N LEU A 874 7.56 22.97 -0.88
CA LEU A 874 7.58 23.42 -2.28
C LEU A 874 8.72 24.41 -2.57
N ALA A 875 8.93 25.42 -1.73
CA ALA A 875 9.97 26.44 -1.94
C ALA A 875 11.41 25.89 -1.90
N THR A 876 11.66 24.80 -1.17
CA THR A 876 12.99 24.19 -1.04
C THR A 876 13.19 22.95 -1.90
N MET A 877 12.10 22.32 -2.38
CA MET A 877 12.13 21.08 -3.15
C MET A 877 13.06 21.15 -4.36
N PRO A 878 13.88 20.12 -4.65
CA PRO A 878 14.65 20.05 -5.89
C PRO A 878 13.76 19.94 -7.13
N ILE A 879 14.22 20.51 -8.24
CA ILE A 879 13.63 20.24 -9.57
C ILE A 879 13.84 18.76 -9.92
N GLY A 880 12.81 18.11 -10.45
CA GLY A 880 12.77 16.68 -10.74
C GLY A 880 12.25 15.80 -9.60
N GLN A 881 11.99 16.35 -8.40
CA GLN A 881 11.36 15.61 -7.31
C GLN A 881 9.83 15.53 -7.49
N THR A 882 9.23 14.46 -6.97
CA THR A 882 7.79 14.19 -6.96
C THR A 882 7.10 14.73 -5.71
N VAL A 883 5.87 15.19 -5.89
CA VAL A 883 4.83 15.28 -4.85
C VAL A 883 3.65 14.41 -5.26
N GLU A 884 2.81 13.98 -4.32
CA GLU A 884 1.58 13.30 -4.67
C GLU A 884 0.43 14.31 -4.88
N MET A 885 -0.56 13.92 -5.68
CA MET A 885 -1.81 14.65 -5.87
C MET A 885 -3.00 13.70 -5.97
N ARG A 886 -4.19 14.14 -5.51
CA ARG A 886 -5.46 13.44 -5.72
C ARG A 886 -6.62 14.43 -5.94
N GLY A 887 -7.74 13.94 -6.45
CA GLY A 887 -8.94 14.75 -6.70
C GLY A 887 -9.74 14.27 -7.92
N PRO A 888 -10.54 15.14 -8.56
CA PRO A 888 -10.79 16.53 -8.17
C PRO A 888 -11.59 16.63 -6.86
N MET A 889 -11.35 17.70 -6.10
CA MET A 889 -12.00 17.96 -4.80
C MET A 889 -12.81 19.27 -4.84
N GLY A 890 -13.86 19.37 -4.02
CA GLY A 890 -14.76 20.52 -3.95
C GLY A 890 -16.11 20.28 -4.64
N ASP A 891 -17.18 20.73 -3.99
CA ASP A 891 -18.59 20.49 -4.35
C ASP A 891 -19.16 21.48 -5.38
N VAL A 892 -18.42 22.56 -5.69
CA VAL A 892 -18.83 23.61 -6.64
C VAL A 892 -18.04 23.44 -7.93
N ILE A 893 -18.73 23.23 -9.04
CA ILE A 893 -18.14 23.09 -10.38
C ILE A 893 -18.74 24.14 -11.30
N TYR A 894 -17.90 24.96 -11.93
CA TYR A 894 -18.35 25.86 -13.00
C TYR A 894 -18.25 25.17 -14.36
N HIS A 895 -19.37 25.11 -15.08
CA HIS A 895 -19.44 24.54 -16.43
C HIS A 895 -19.31 25.61 -17.53
N GLY A 896 -19.24 26.89 -17.17
CA GLY A 896 -19.27 28.01 -18.11
C GLY A 896 -20.68 28.54 -18.34
N ARG A 897 -20.76 29.76 -18.85
CA ARG A 897 -21.99 30.41 -19.32
C ARG A 897 -23.09 30.48 -18.25
N SER A 898 -22.71 30.89 -17.05
CA SER A 898 -23.56 30.95 -15.85
C SER A 898 -24.05 29.61 -15.29
N ASN A 899 -23.62 28.46 -15.81
CA ASN A 899 -24.05 27.14 -15.32
C ASN A 899 -23.06 26.53 -14.31
N PHE A 900 -23.58 26.02 -13.21
CA PHE A 900 -22.83 25.41 -12.12
C PHE A 900 -23.46 24.07 -11.72
N SER A 901 -22.63 23.13 -11.28
CA SER A 901 -23.09 22.04 -10.41
C SER A 901 -22.67 22.36 -8.98
N VAL A 902 -23.59 22.23 -8.02
CA VAL A 902 -23.35 22.48 -6.59
C VAL A 902 -23.89 21.32 -5.80
N GLN A 903 -23.00 20.55 -5.14
CA GLN A 903 -23.36 19.32 -4.42
C GLN A 903 -24.12 18.30 -5.30
N GLY A 904 -23.82 18.29 -6.61
CA GLY A 904 -24.47 17.46 -7.63
C GLY A 904 -25.73 18.07 -8.25
N GLU A 905 -26.25 19.20 -7.75
CA GLU A 905 -27.40 19.89 -8.36
C GLU A 905 -26.97 20.93 -9.41
N GLU A 906 -27.53 20.83 -10.61
CA GLU A 906 -27.41 21.85 -11.66
C GLU A 906 -28.13 23.15 -11.26
N ARG A 907 -27.39 24.27 -11.19
CA ARG A 907 -27.88 25.61 -10.81
C ARG A 907 -27.33 26.68 -11.75
N SER A 908 -28.13 27.71 -12.06
CA SER A 908 -27.77 28.78 -13.00
C SER A 908 -27.63 30.13 -12.29
N PHE A 909 -26.39 30.61 -12.11
CA PHE A 909 -26.09 31.89 -11.47
C PHE A 909 -25.47 32.87 -12.48
N LYS A 910 -26.22 33.92 -12.84
CA LYS A 910 -25.79 34.92 -13.84
C LYS A 910 -24.83 35.97 -13.27
N ARG A 911 -24.73 36.04 -11.94
CA ARG A 911 -23.91 37.01 -11.22
C ARG A 911 -23.16 36.29 -10.12
N VAL A 912 -21.85 36.48 -10.06
CA VAL A 912 -21.02 35.92 -8.99
C VAL A 912 -20.26 37.03 -8.28
N SER A 913 -20.41 37.06 -6.97
CA SER A 913 -19.64 37.86 -6.04
C SER A 913 -18.54 36.98 -5.44
N LEU A 914 -17.29 37.43 -5.53
CA LEU A 914 -16.11 36.73 -5.03
C LEU A 914 -15.48 37.55 -3.92
N VAL A 915 -15.23 36.95 -2.75
CA VAL A 915 -14.49 37.58 -1.65
C VAL A 915 -13.27 36.73 -1.34
N LEU A 916 -12.11 37.21 -1.79
CA LEU A 916 -10.88 36.45 -1.92
C LEU A 916 -9.80 37.10 -1.05
N GLY A 917 -9.12 36.32 -0.21
CA GLY A 917 -8.08 36.81 0.72
C GLY A 917 -6.72 36.18 0.45
N GLY A 918 -5.73 36.97 0.03
CA GLY A 918 -4.39 36.49 -0.27
C GLY A 918 -4.36 35.40 -1.33
N THR A 919 -3.78 34.23 -0.99
CA THR A 919 -3.78 33.04 -1.86
C THR A 919 -5.17 32.53 -2.21
N GLY A 920 -6.22 32.94 -1.50
CA GLY A 920 -7.61 32.70 -1.85
C GLY A 920 -8.03 33.28 -3.22
N LEU A 921 -7.20 34.14 -3.84
CA LEU A 921 -7.37 34.49 -5.25
C LEU A 921 -7.23 33.26 -6.18
N THR A 922 -6.43 32.26 -5.85
CA THR A 922 -6.10 31.16 -6.79
C THR A 922 -7.31 30.29 -7.19
N PRO A 923 -8.23 29.86 -6.30
CA PRO A 923 -9.51 29.27 -6.71
C PRO A 923 -10.38 30.21 -7.56
N GLY A 924 -10.44 31.49 -7.18
CA GLY A 924 -11.23 32.50 -7.90
C GLY A 924 -10.69 32.80 -9.30
N TYR A 925 -9.37 32.76 -9.50
CA TYR A 925 -8.70 33.09 -10.75
C TYR A 925 -9.17 32.18 -11.90
N ALA A 926 -9.27 30.87 -11.68
CA ALA A 926 -9.74 29.94 -12.70
C ALA A 926 -11.19 30.25 -13.16
N LEU A 927 -12.07 30.63 -12.23
CA LEU A 927 -13.43 31.08 -12.54
C LEU A 927 -13.43 32.43 -13.30
N ILE A 928 -12.67 33.41 -12.81
CA ILE A 928 -12.58 34.75 -13.41
C ILE A 928 -12.05 34.66 -14.83
N ALA A 929 -10.94 33.94 -15.04
CA ALA A 929 -10.34 33.73 -16.35
C ALA A 929 -11.28 32.99 -17.30
N ARG A 930 -11.86 31.85 -16.90
CA ARG A 930 -12.77 31.06 -17.76
C ARG A 930 -14.00 31.87 -18.21
N ALA A 931 -14.63 32.60 -17.29
CA ALA A 931 -15.81 33.40 -17.61
C ALA A 931 -15.46 34.66 -18.44
N CYS A 932 -14.33 35.32 -18.18
CA CYS A 932 -13.93 36.50 -18.95
C CYS A 932 -13.46 36.14 -20.38
N LEU A 933 -12.75 35.02 -20.54
CA LEU A 933 -12.12 34.62 -21.80
C LEU A 933 -13.06 33.91 -22.80
N ASP A 934 -14.18 33.30 -22.38
CA ASP A 934 -15.24 32.93 -23.34
C ASP A 934 -16.09 34.18 -23.70
N PRO A 935 -16.04 34.70 -24.95
CA PRO A 935 -16.83 35.85 -25.35
C PRO A 935 -18.34 35.56 -25.43
N ASN A 936 -18.76 34.29 -25.28
CA ASN A 936 -20.15 33.85 -25.25
C ASN A 936 -20.70 33.69 -23.83
N ASP A 937 -19.90 33.97 -22.79
CA ASP A 937 -20.27 33.79 -21.39
C ASP A 937 -20.94 35.07 -20.82
N PRO A 938 -22.23 35.04 -20.44
CA PRO A 938 -22.94 36.21 -19.97
C PRO A 938 -22.73 36.51 -18.48
N THR A 939 -21.94 35.72 -17.74
CA THR A 939 -21.78 35.88 -16.29
C THR A 939 -21.13 37.22 -15.92
N GLU A 940 -21.79 37.98 -15.03
CA GLU A 940 -21.18 39.17 -14.42
C GLU A 940 -20.40 38.77 -13.16
N LEU A 941 -19.21 39.34 -12.96
CA LEU A 941 -18.33 39.06 -11.81
C LEU A 941 -18.01 40.33 -11.02
N ARG A 942 -18.05 40.25 -9.69
CA ARG A 942 -17.51 41.27 -8.78
C ARG A 942 -16.54 40.61 -7.82
N VAL A 943 -15.32 41.10 -7.74
CA VAL A 943 -14.26 40.54 -6.90
C VAL A 943 -13.85 41.56 -5.86
N ILE A 944 -13.93 41.22 -4.58
CA ILE A 944 -13.14 41.85 -3.52
C ILE A 944 -11.89 41.01 -3.34
N ASP A 945 -10.74 41.63 -3.58
CA ASP A 945 -9.42 41.03 -3.40
C ASP A 945 -8.75 41.68 -2.18
N ALA A 946 -8.57 40.92 -1.11
CA ALA A 946 -8.11 41.40 0.19
C ALA A 946 -6.67 40.96 0.46
N ASN A 947 -5.76 41.94 0.55
CA ASN A 947 -4.32 41.73 0.64
C ASN A 947 -3.70 42.64 1.71
N LYS A 948 -2.41 42.44 2.03
CA LYS A 948 -1.69 43.33 2.97
C LYS A 948 -1.23 44.61 2.27
N SER A 949 -0.29 44.49 1.35
CA SER A 949 0.32 45.58 0.58
C SER A 949 0.08 45.42 -0.93
N GLU A 950 0.46 46.43 -1.72
CA GLU A 950 0.42 46.36 -3.18
C GLU A 950 1.27 45.24 -3.80
N ALA A 951 2.27 44.75 -3.07
CA ALA A 951 3.16 43.66 -3.50
C ALA A 951 2.61 42.25 -3.18
N ASP A 952 1.53 42.16 -2.39
CA ASP A 952 0.82 40.91 -2.10
C ASP A 952 -0.26 40.59 -3.14
N ILE A 953 -0.63 41.55 -3.99
CA ILE A 953 -1.69 41.39 -5.00
C ILE A 953 -1.22 40.43 -6.10
N LEU A 954 -1.64 39.17 -5.98
CA LEU A 954 -1.41 38.13 -6.97
C LEU A 954 -2.13 38.47 -8.29
N PHE A 955 -1.54 38.07 -9.42
CA PHE A 955 -2.09 38.23 -10.78
C PHE A 955 -2.60 39.64 -11.13
N ARG A 956 -1.94 40.69 -10.63
CA ARG A 956 -2.44 42.07 -10.76
C ARG A 956 -2.54 42.55 -12.20
N GLU A 957 -1.59 42.20 -13.06
CA GLU A 957 -1.59 42.61 -14.47
C GLU A 957 -2.61 41.80 -15.28
N GLU A 958 -2.73 40.51 -14.98
CA GLU A 958 -3.68 39.58 -15.58
C GLU A 958 -5.12 39.91 -15.19
N LEU A 959 -5.39 40.24 -13.92
CA LEU A 959 -6.71 40.71 -13.47
C LEU A 959 -7.10 42.02 -14.15
N THR A 960 -6.15 42.95 -14.33
CA THR A 960 -6.39 44.21 -15.06
C THR A 960 -6.75 43.92 -16.53
N HIS A 961 -5.97 43.06 -17.19
CA HIS A 961 -6.25 42.61 -18.56
C HIS A 961 -7.59 41.87 -18.68
N LEU A 962 -7.94 41.01 -17.72
CA LEU A 962 -9.21 40.32 -17.66
C LEU A 962 -10.39 41.29 -17.49
N GLU A 963 -10.24 42.36 -16.68
CA GLU A 963 -11.28 43.39 -16.54
C GLU A 963 -11.49 44.15 -17.86
N ASP A 964 -10.40 44.56 -18.54
CA ASP A 964 -10.44 45.21 -19.85
C ASP A 964 -11.16 44.33 -20.91
N VAL A 965 -10.75 43.07 -21.10
CA VAL A 965 -11.38 42.18 -22.10
C VAL A 965 -12.78 41.73 -21.70
N SER A 966 -13.14 41.76 -20.40
CA SER A 966 -14.48 41.42 -19.93
C SER A 966 -15.56 42.36 -20.48
N ASN A 967 -15.17 43.56 -20.96
CA ASN A 967 -16.07 44.66 -21.35
C ASN A 967 -17.00 45.11 -20.20
N GLY A 968 -16.49 45.09 -18.96
CA GLY A 968 -17.20 45.48 -17.75
C GLY A 968 -18.12 44.41 -17.14
N ARG A 969 -18.05 43.16 -17.63
CA ARG A 969 -18.64 42.00 -16.93
C ARG A 969 -17.94 41.76 -15.59
N LEU A 970 -16.61 41.80 -15.58
CA LEU A 970 -15.78 41.78 -14.37
C LEU A 970 -15.64 43.20 -13.78
N LYS A 971 -15.49 43.29 -12.46
CA LYS A 971 -14.86 44.41 -11.75
C LYS A 971 -14.08 43.90 -10.55
N VAL A 972 -12.88 44.42 -10.32
CA VAL A 972 -12.03 44.07 -9.16
C VAL A 972 -11.90 45.26 -8.19
N ALA A 973 -12.07 44.98 -6.89
CA ALA A 973 -11.95 45.93 -5.80
C ALA A 973 -10.87 45.44 -4.81
N HIS A 974 -9.63 45.93 -5.01
CA HIS A 974 -8.51 45.62 -4.12
C HIS A 974 -8.65 46.36 -2.78
N VAL A 975 -8.60 45.62 -1.67
CA VAL A 975 -8.65 46.09 -0.28
C VAL A 975 -7.33 45.77 0.38
N LEU A 976 -6.61 46.79 0.87
CA LEU A 976 -5.30 46.63 1.50
C LEU A 976 -5.32 47.01 2.98
N SER A 977 -4.83 46.12 3.85
CA SER A 977 -4.73 46.37 5.30
C SER A 977 -3.52 47.21 5.68
N GLU A 978 -2.41 47.08 4.93
CA GLU A 978 -1.12 47.74 5.13
C GLU A 978 -0.62 48.39 3.81
N PRO A 979 -1.42 49.26 3.16
CA PRO A 979 -1.07 49.89 1.88
C PRO A 979 -0.01 50.98 2.03
N SER A 980 0.67 51.30 0.92
CA SER A 980 1.49 52.50 0.85
C SER A 980 0.67 53.81 0.96
N ASP A 981 1.39 54.91 1.23
CA ASP A 981 0.84 56.27 1.14
C ASP A 981 0.35 56.61 -0.28
N GLU A 982 0.92 55.98 -1.32
CA GLU A 982 0.56 56.23 -2.73
C GLU A 982 -0.72 55.48 -3.15
N TRP A 983 -1.15 54.45 -2.41
CA TRP A 983 -2.36 53.68 -2.70
C TRP A 983 -3.62 54.56 -2.73
N GLN A 984 -4.34 54.52 -3.86
CA GLN A 984 -5.61 55.23 -4.07
C GLN A 984 -6.85 54.31 -3.96
N GLY A 985 -6.65 53.01 -3.73
CA GLY A 985 -7.74 52.04 -3.54
C GLY A 985 -8.26 51.98 -2.09
N LEU A 986 -9.02 50.92 -1.78
CA LEU A 986 -9.62 50.72 -0.48
C LEU A 986 -8.55 50.41 0.58
N LYS A 987 -8.71 50.95 1.80
CA LYS A 987 -7.76 50.81 2.92
C LYS A 987 -8.46 50.24 4.15
N GLY A 988 -7.83 49.27 4.81
CA GLY A 988 -8.34 48.58 6.00
C GLY A 988 -8.68 47.10 5.73
N TYR A 989 -9.63 46.56 6.49
CA TYR A 989 -10.14 45.20 6.34
C TYR A 989 -11.45 45.19 5.55
N VAL A 990 -11.85 44.03 5.02
CA VAL A 990 -13.17 43.85 4.39
C VAL A 990 -14.26 44.07 5.43
N THR A 991 -15.17 45.02 5.17
CA THR A 991 -16.34 45.30 6.02
C THR A 991 -17.65 45.05 5.26
N LYS A 992 -18.77 45.04 5.99
CA LYS A 992 -20.11 44.93 5.42
C LYS A 992 -20.40 46.04 4.40
N GLU A 993 -19.96 47.26 4.68
CA GLU A 993 -20.14 48.42 3.81
C GLU A 993 -19.39 48.25 2.48
N ILE A 994 -18.13 47.77 2.55
CA ILE A 994 -17.33 47.48 1.35
C ILE A 994 -17.98 46.36 0.51
N MET A 995 -18.49 45.30 1.16
CA MET A 995 -19.25 44.26 0.48
C MET A 995 -20.52 44.83 -0.18
N GLN A 996 -21.25 45.72 0.51
CA GLN A 996 -22.47 46.36 -0.01
C GLN A 996 -22.24 47.36 -1.14
N GLU A 997 -21.07 47.99 -1.24
CA GLU A 997 -20.72 48.90 -2.32
C GLU A 997 -20.18 48.17 -3.58
N HIS A 998 -19.44 47.08 -3.40
CA HIS A 998 -18.69 46.44 -4.49
C HIS A 998 -19.26 45.10 -5.01
N LEU A 999 -20.01 44.35 -4.19
CA LEU A 999 -20.60 43.07 -4.59
C LEU A 999 -22.05 43.21 -5.09
N PHE A 1000 -22.63 42.12 -5.59
CA PHE A 1000 -24.06 42.07 -5.90
C PHE A 1000 -24.90 41.90 -4.63
N PRO A 1001 -26.12 42.46 -4.57
CA PRO A 1001 -27.07 42.17 -3.49
C PRO A 1001 -27.60 40.73 -3.57
N PRO A 1002 -28.11 40.16 -2.46
CA PRO A 1002 -28.71 38.82 -2.47
C PRO A 1002 -29.85 38.69 -3.49
N GLY A 1003 -29.96 37.51 -4.11
CA GLY A 1003 -31.02 37.17 -5.06
C GLY A 1003 -30.91 35.74 -5.57
N GLU A 1004 -31.94 35.26 -6.26
CA GLU A 1004 -32.04 33.85 -6.72
C GLU A 1004 -31.06 33.52 -7.85
N GLU A 1005 -30.69 34.49 -8.70
CA GLU A 1005 -29.72 34.31 -9.80
C GLU A 1005 -28.29 34.78 -9.44
N ASN A 1006 -28.05 35.16 -8.17
CA ASN A 1006 -26.80 35.74 -7.69
C ASN A 1006 -26.12 34.80 -6.70
N LEU A 1007 -24.83 34.53 -6.90
CA LEU A 1007 -23.98 33.63 -6.12
C LEU A 1007 -22.91 34.42 -5.35
N VAL A 1008 -22.54 33.95 -4.15
CA VAL A 1008 -21.35 34.35 -3.41
C VAL A 1008 -20.40 33.16 -3.26
N LEU A 1009 -19.12 33.38 -3.56
CA LEU A 1009 -18.03 32.43 -3.40
C LEU A 1009 -16.90 33.05 -2.55
N LEU A 1010 -16.43 32.29 -1.56
CA LEU A 1010 -15.56 32.76 -0.49
C LEU A 1010 -14.28 31.93 -0.39
N CYS A 1011 -13.11 32.57 -0.36
CA CYS A 1011 -11.85 31.89 -0.02
C CYS A 1011 -10.86 32.85 0.65
N GLY A 1012 -10.25 32.45 1.77
CA GLY A 1012 -9.28 33.30 2.47
C GLY A 1012 -9.02 32.84 3.91
N PRO A 1013 -8.27 33.63 4.69
CA PRO A 1013 -7.94 33.29 6.07
C PRO A 1013 -9.19 33.08 6.93
N PRO A 1014 -9.29 32.00 7.75
CA PRO A 1014 -10.49 31.69 8.53
C PRO A 1014 -11.00 32.87 9.38
N THR A 1015 -10.10 33.62 10.02
CA THR A 1015 -10.46 34.82 10.80
C THR A 1015 -11.11 35.95 9.98
N MET A 1016 -10.82 36.06 8.68
CA MET A 1016 -11.51 36.99 7.77
C MET A 1016 -12.88 36.44 7.37
N ILE A 1017 -12.95 35.15 6.98
CA ILE A 1017 -14.16 34.51 6.50
C ILE A 1017 -15.22 34.39 7.61
N GLU A 1018 -14.87 33.75 8.72
CA GLU A 1018 -15.78 33.42 9.84
C GLU A 1018 -16.25 34.63 10.63
N LYS A 1019 -15.38 35.64 10.83
CA LYS A 1019 -15.61 36.71 11.82
C LYS A 1019 -16.03 38.06 11.21
N ALA A 1020 -15.98 38.19 9.88
CA ALA A 1020 -16.33 39.43 9.20
C ALA A 1020 -17.15 39.20 7.92
N VAL A 1021 -16.66 38.34 7.02
CA VAL A 1021 -17.28 38.17 5.69
C VAL A 1021 -18.61 37.41 5.79
N VAL A 1022 -18.62 36.20 6.34
CA VAL A 1022 -19.85 35.39 6.49
C VAL A 1022 -20.93 36.12 7.30
N PRO A 1023 -20.67 36.62 8.53
CA PRO A 1023 -21.71 37.32 9.31
C PRO A 1023 -22.24 38.58 8.59
N GLY A 1024 -21.37 39.31 7.87
CA GLY A 1024 -21.77 40.50 7.13
C GLY A 1024 -22.65 40.19 5.90
N LEU A 1025 -22.51 38.99 5.32
CA LEU A 1025 -23.30 38.49 4.19
C LEU A 1025 -24.64 37.89 4.65
N GLU A 1026 -24.65 37.12 5.74
CA GLU A 1026 -25.89 36.66 6.38
C GLU A 1026 -26.77 37.85 6.80
N GLU A 1027 -26.19 38.86 7.47
CA GLU A 1027 -26.90 40.07 7.89
C GLU A 1027 -27.21 41.05 6.72
N TRP A 1028 -26.81 40.70 5.49
CA TRP A 1028 -27.25 41.34 4.25
C TRP A 1028 -28.35 40.52 3.54
N GLY A 1029 -28.40 39.20 3.74
CA GLY A 1029 -29.45 38.30 3.26
C GLY A 1029 -29.00 37.14 2.37
N TYR A 1030 -27.71 36.77 2.39
CA TYR A 1030 -27.21 35.55 1.75
C TYR A 1030 -27.49 34.29 2.60
N ASP A 1031 -27.54 33.12 1.97
CA ASP A 1031 -27.95 31.84 2.57
C ASP A 1031 -26.98 30.71 2.19
N HIS A 1032 -26.36 30.11 3.22
CA HIS A 1032 -25.36 29.04 3.11
C HIS A 1032 -25.81 27.79 2.34
N HIS A 1033 -27.12 27.53 2.22
CA HIS A 1033 -27.64 26.37 1.51
C HIS A 1033 -28.12 26.70 0.08
N LYS A 1034 -28.15 27.98 -0.29
CA LYS A 1034 -28.71 28.45 -1.58
C LYS A 1034 -27.70 29.16 -2.47
N ASN A 1035 -26.94 30.10 -1.91
CA ASN A 1035 -26.16 31.05 -2.72
C ASN A 1035 -24.90 31.61 -2.04
N MET A 1036 -24.36 30.96 -1.01
CA MET A 1036 -23.09 31.34 -0.36
C MET A 1036 -22.25 30.10 -0.03
N TYR A 1037 -21.14 29.92 -0.73
CA TYR A 1037 -20.28 28.71 -0.63
C TYR A 1037 -18.79 29.06 -0.52
N GLY A 1038 -18.00 28.11 -0.03
CA GLY A 1038 -16.54 28.16 -0.07
C GLY A 1038 -15.96 27.73 -1.43
N LEU A 1039 -14.68 28.05 -1.65
CA LEU A 1039 -13.84 27.59 -2.77
C LEU A 1039 -12.53 26.97 -2.24
#